data_AF-A0A409W7G9-F1
#
_entry.id   AF-A0A409W7G9-F1
#
_cell.length_a   1.000
_cell.length_b   1.000
_cell.length_c   1.000
_cell.angle_alpha   90.00
_cell.angle_beta   90.00
_cell.angle_gamma   90.00
#
_symmetry.space_group_name_H-M   'P 1'
#
loop_
_entity.id
_entity.type
_entity.pdbx_description
1 polymer ?
#
loop_
_entity_poly.entity_id
_entity_poly.type
_entity_poly.pdbx_seq_one_letter_code
_entity_poly.pdbx_strand_id
1 'polypeptide(L)'
;MVANVITFEQPTLKIYQKLPISRKELDEVLAVLFTGHQPPTEEDLARTPVLVRRERVLAALVWLKKNNIHYADLEIDHETLATYPLAGVPVEVVFRSTATDSGNVLASMKSQFDNDDERGTASGPCPFTVHGLTADNHGQMTTMQRKTAGLQHLKRGGSMLAVGHAEDPESIFGDLDLFYPRMFPWLFPYGLGGLGQARHKGLIKKEKHVQWWLNYHDKRFQQDSNLVIVLLNHHLIRQSSAKSFIMVKRRNFSDIARVIRNIKPAVLNALSERLKEGGRSTPLTDEEQKCYKLLDQIEYVSTNVEGSISKKKHMCNEAWSLVNFRGPPTWFITITPSDHKHPLCLYWASRDVKFRPEIKGYAEREHIVTRNPVACAKFFHYMVKLFIKHICGWTEDGPTRGAFGVPSAYYGTVEQQGRMTLHLHFLLWIEGSLPLHVVRERLMSEDSDFTKALLLYIESCQVGEFSTGSMEDVQNRTAYLETRSNRPSTQSQPDIHDVITTSSVVMNDYASEQSAKAGDLPDVSYIDPTLTLPEAPPSSQCSSGRHFDDGCDCEACREFGLWCKTFWSTTDDIMCRSNTHRCYSKRDNSSKKSNKNLPKQHPTGKGCVNEKGECTARFPRKIVEHSHVDLETGHVNLRKREEWINCVTPLITASSRCNSDTTSLLSGTAVKATLGYVTDYITKSTLKTYQLFSLMYDTYTKHSDVINCDGEPSNGARKMVVKMVNALSSKSEIGAPYAALILLGNPDHYTSHSYVPFYWKGFVNYVLQNWKQLLENADGKYTDPVNVSSNISPSVDPADASHDIDYSNVEENENVTLTNAKGHFMAKSSTDDYRLRPMELSNVCLYEWIQCAVRRNVNSSRTAKSHLTYFPYLPEHPMVGQYLVACDPDQRAIMVPNFIGPPLP
;
A
#
# COMPACT_ATOMS: atom_id res chain seq x y z
N MET A 1 -4.74 -9.50 5.40
CA MET A 1 -4.25 -10.89 5.55
C MET A 1 -3.19 -10.94 6.64
N VAL A 2 -3.24 -11.94 7.53
CA VAL A 2 -2.25 -12.21 8.60
C VAL A 2 -1.88 -13.69 8.50
N ALA A 3 -0.80 -14.05 7.80
CA ALA A 3 -0.40 -15.45 7.69
C ALA A 3 1.10 -15.62 7.39
N ASN A 4 1.71 -16.60 8.05
CA ASN A 4 2.97 -17.22 7.63
C ASN A 4 2.64 -18.57 7.00
N VAL A 5 3.17 -18.83 5.82
CA VAL A 5 3.00 -20.09 5.10
C VAL A 5 4.21 -20.95 5.39
N ILE A 6 3.96 -22.10 6.01
CA ILE A 6 4.89 -23.21 6.10
C ILE A 6 4.30 -24.37 5.30
N THR A 7 5.14 -25.01 4.51
CA THR A 7 4.72 -26.11 3.65
C THR A 7 5.40 -27.37 4.14
N PHE A 8 4.61 -28.43 4.28
CA PHE A 8 5.13 -29.78 4.53
C PHE A 8 4.70 -30.65 3.37
N GLU A 9 5.54 -31.62 2.98
CA GLU A 9 5.11 -32.66 2.06
C GLU A 9 3.98 -33.44 2.75
N GLN A 10 2.78 -33.37 2.20
CA GLN A 10 1.73 -34.31 2.53
C GLN A 10 1.94 -35.52 1.63
N PRO A 11 2.22 -36.73 2.17
CA PRO A 11 2.45 -37.90 1.36
C PRO A 11 1.14 -38.44 0.77
N THR A 12 0.14 -37.62 0.41
CA THR A 12 -1.19 -38.11 0.00
C THR A 12 -1.11 -39.02 -1.25
N LEU A 13 -0.18 -38.77 -2.17
CA LEU A 13 0.11 -39.68 -3.31
C LEU A 13 0.95 -40.91 -2.91
N LYS A 14 1.73 -40.84 -1.82
CA LYS A 14 2.44 -41.99 -1.22
C LYS A 14 1.56 -42.80 -0.25
N ILE A 15 0.45 -42.24 0.24
CA ILE A 15 -0.51 -42.83 1.17
C ILE A 15 -1.68 -43.46 0.38
N TYR A 16 -2.15 -42.79 -0.68
CA TYR A 16 -3.24 -43.27 -1.52
C TYR A 16 -2.74 -43.48 -2.95
N GLN A 17 -2.27 -44.70 -3.22
CA GLN A 17 -2.08 -45.16 -4.59
C GLN A 17 -3.43 -45.27 -5.32
N LYS A 18 -4.55 -45.30 -4.60
CA LYS A 18 -5.93 -45.42 -5.12
C LYS A 18 -6.76 -44.17 -4.79
N LEU A 19 -7.32 -43.47 -5.79
CA LEU A 19 -8.26 -42.34 -5.60
C LEU A 19 -9.56 -42.55 -6.39
N PRO A 20 -10.70 -41.96 -5.96
CA PRO A 20 -10.86 -41.13 -4.76
C PRO A 20 -10.90 -41.98 -3.48
N ILE A 21 -10.63 -41.36 -2.32
CA ILE A 21 -10.76 -42.02 -1.01
C ILE A 21 -12.23 -42.34 -0.69
N SER A 22 -12.50 -43.18 0.30
CA SER A 22 -13.88 -43.51 0.66
C SER A 22 -14.60 -42.33 1.32
N ARG A 23 -15.92 -42.25 1.16
CA ARG A 23 -16.73 -41.23 1.86
C ARG A 23 -16.59 -41.31 3.37
N LYS A 24 -16.48 -42.54 3.91
CA LYS A 24 -16.25 -42.76 5.33
C LYS A 24 -14.92 -42.15 5.80
N GLU A 25 -13.84 -42.30 5.03
CA GLU A 25 -12.56 -41.65 5.34
C GLU A 25 -12.62 -40.12 5.17
N LEU A 26 -13.37 -39.63 4.18
CA LEU A 26 -13.63 -38.19 4.02
C LEU A 26 -14.36 -37.61 5.23
N ASP A 27 -15.38 -38.31 5.74
CA ASP A 27 -16.18 -37.89 6.90
C ASP A 27 -15.33 -37.83 8.19
N GLU A 28 -14.27 -38.63 8.28
CA GLU A 28 -13.33 -38.60 9.42
C GLU A 28 -12.46 -37.32 9.46
N VAL A 29 -12.27 -36.64 8.31
CA VAL A 29 -11.40 -35.45 8.21
C VAL A 29 -12.13 -34.18 7.82
N LEU A 30 -13.32 -34.25 7.24
CA LEU A 30 -14.04 -33.11 6.70
C LEU A 30 -15.53 -33.25 6.97
N ALA A 31 -16.11 -32.24 7.64
CA ALA A 31 -17.54 -32.09 7.78
C ALA A 31 -17.95 -30.67 7.39
N VAL A 32 -19.18 -30.52 6.92
CA VAL A 32 -19.79 -29.21 6.65
C VAL A 32 -20.67 -28.83 7.82
N LEU A 33 -20.31 -27.77 8.55
CA LEU A 33 -21.14 -27.25 9.62
C LEU A 33 -22.03 -26.12 9.10
N PHE A 34 -23.33 -26.33 9.16
CA PHE A 34 -24.34 -25.27 9.03
C PHE A 34 -24.74 -24.78 10.41
N THR A 35 -24.58 -23.48 10.65
CA THR A 35 -25.06 -22.81 11.87
C THR A 35 -26.22 -21.89 11.55
N GLY A 36 -27.34 -22.03 12.24
CA GLY A 36 -28.51 -21.18 12.02
C GLY A 36 -29.71 -21.58 12.87
N HIS A 37 -30.84 -20.91 12.68
CA HIS A 37 -32.08 -21.25 13.38
C HIS A 37 -32.82 -22.46 12.77
N GLN A 38 -32.57 -22.75 11.49
CA GLN A 38 -33.17 -23.88 10.77
C GLN A 38 -32.10 -24.67 10.00
N PRO A 39 -32.30 -26.00 9.82
CA PRO A 39 -31.43 -26.82 8.99
C PRO A 39 -31.35 -26.30 7.54
N PRO A 40 -30.25 -26.56 6.82
CA PRO A 40 -30.10 -26.11 5.43
C PRO A 40 -31.12 -26.79 4.51
N THR A 41 -31.68 -26.02 3.59
CA THR A 41 -32.52 -26.54 2.50
C THR A 41 -31.68 -27.16 1.38
N GLU A 42 -32.31 -27.87 0.44
CA GLU A 42 -31.59 -28.36 -0.76
C GLU A 42 -30.99 -27.22 -1.58
N GLU A 43 -31.66 -26.07 -1.64
CA GLU A 43 -31.15 -24.87 -2.31
C GLU A 43 -29.91 -24.31 -1.60
N ASP A 44 -29.88 -24.38 -0.26
CA ASP A 44 -28.71 -23.98 0.53
C ASP A 44 -27.54 -24.94 0.32
N LEU A 45 -27.80 -26.25 0.28
CA LEU A 45 -26.80 -27.28 -0.03
C LEU A 45 -26.23 -27.09 -1.43
N ALA A 46 -27.06 -26.73 -2.40
CA ALA A 46 -26.68 -26.41 -3.78
C ALA A 46 -25.83 -25.13 -3.92
N ARG A 47 -25.72 -24.33 -2.86
CA ARG A 47 -24.85 -23.13 -2.79
C ARG A 47 -23.57 -23.37 -1.97
N THR A 48 -23.37 -24.58 -1.44
CA THR A 48 -22.16 -24.90 -0.65
C THR A 48 -20.90 -24.90 -1.52
N PRO A 49 -19.74 -24.53 -0.96
CA PRO A 49 -18.47 -24.55 -1.68
C PRO A 49 -17.88 -25.97 -1.86
N VAL A 50 -18.53 -27.03 -1.34
CA VAL A 50 -18.01 -28.41 -1.31
C VAL A 50 -18.78 -29.38 -2.22
N LEU A 51 -19.45 -28.86 -3.23
CA LEU A 51 -20.20 -29.67 -4.18
C LEU A 51 -19.27 -30.51 -5.07
N VAL A 52 -19.55 -31.80 -5.13
CA VAL A 52 -18.85 -32.76 -5.98
C VAL A 52 -19.80 -33.35 -7.00
N ARG A 53 -19.29 -33.55 -8.21
CA ARG A 53 -19.95 -34.31 -9.28
C ARG A 53 -19.10 -35.52 -9.61
N ARG A 54 -19.65 -36.73 -9.43
CA ARG A 54 -18.93 -38.00 -9.61
C ARG A 54 -18.19 -38.07 -10.94
N GLU A 55 -18.87 -37.71 -12.04
CA GLU A 55 -18.29 -37.69 -13.39
C GLU A 55 -17.13 -36.71 -13.53
N ARG A 56 -17.20 -35.55 -12.85
CA ARG A 56 -16.12 -34.55 -12.89
C ARG A 56 -14.90 -35.01 -12.11
N VAL A 57 -15.09 -35.72 -11.01
CA VAL A 57 -13.99 -36.37 -10.26
C VAL A 57 -13.31 -37.40 -11.13
N LEU A 58 -14.07 -38.31 -11.75
CA LEU A 58 -13.51 -39.31 -12.66
C LEU A 58 -12.73 -38.67 -13.80
N ALA A 59 -13.34 -37.69 -14.48
CA ALA A 59 -12.70 -36.97 -15.58
C ALA A 59 -11.39 -36.30 -15.13
N ALA A 60 -11.38 -35.67 -13.95
CA ALA A 60 -10.18 -35.06 -13.39
C ALA A 60 -9.08 -36.08 -13.08
N LEU A 61 -9.41 -37.21 -12.44
CA LEU A 61 -8.44 -38.25 -12.10
C LEU A 61 -7.85 -38.93 -13.36
N VAL A 62 -8.71 -39.28 -14.33
CA VAL A 62 -8.26 -39.82 -15.62
C VAL A 62 -7.35 -38.84 -16.34
N TRP A 63 -7.73 -37.55 -16.34
CA TRP A 63 -6.92 -36.51 -16.96
C TRP A 63 -5.57 -36.34 -16.25
N LEU A 64 -5.56 -36.28 -14.91
CA LEU A 64 -4.33 -36.15 -14.11
C LEU A 64 -3.41 -37.34 -14.33
N LYS A 65 -3.91 -38.58 -14.27
CA LYS A 65 -3.13 -39.79 -14.51
C LYS A 65 -2.45 -39.78 -15.88
N LYS A 66 -3.16 -39.30 -16.91
CA LYS A 66 -2.65 -39.25 -18.28
C LYS A 66 -1.63 -38.13 -18.51
N ASN A 67 -1.80 -36.97 -17.87
CA ASN A 67 -1.11 -35.73 -18.28
C ASN A 67 -0.18 -35.15 -17.20
N ASN A 68 -0.37 -35.46 -15.93
CA ASN A 68 0.43 -34.93 -14.83
C ASN A 68 1.48 -35.94 -14.39
N ILE A 69 2.75 -35.53 -14.46
CA ILE A 69 3.88 -36.41 -14.13
C ILE A 69 3.86 -36.94 -12.69
N HIS A 70 3.22 -36.22 -11.76
CA HIS A 70 3.14 -36.60 -10.35
C HIS A 70 1.97 -37.56 -10.04
N TYR A 71 1.10 -37.84 -11.02
CA TYR A 71 -0.08 -38.71 -10.87
C TYR A 71 -0.04 -39.92 -11.82
N ALA A 72 1.07 -40.14 -12.53
CA ALA A 72 1.16 -41.15 -13.59
C ALA A 72 0.92 -42.58 -13.07
N ASP A 73 1.31 -42.84 -11.83
CA ASP A 73 1.19 -44.11 -11.10
C ASP A 73 -0.11 -44.25 -10.29
N LEU A 74 -1.00 -43.24 -10.32
CA LEU A 74 -2.27 -43.25 -9.60
C LEU A 74 -3.22 -44.35 -10.10
N GLU A 75 -3.75 -45.20 -9.23
CA GLU A 75 -4.88 -46.09 -9.49
C GLU A 75 -6.22 -45.39 -9.24
N ILE A 76 -7.20 -45.62 -10.11
CA ILE A 76 -8.55 -45.03 -9.97
C ILE A 76 -9.48 -46.08 -9.38
N ASP A 77 -10.00 -45.83 -8.19
CA ASP A 77 -10.97 -46.70 -7.52
C ASP A 77 -12.39 -46.45 -8.03
N HIS A 78 -12.80 -47.23 -9.02
CA HIS A 78 -14.14 -47.12 -9.57
C HIS A 78 -15.25 -47.55 -8.59
N GLU A 79 -14.97 -48.49 -7.68
CA GLU A 79 -15.95 -48.96 -6.68
C GLU A 79 -16.20 -47.87 -5.64
N THR A 80 -15.13 -47.31 -5.09
CA THR A 80 -15.23 -46.20 -4.14
C THR A 80 -15.86 -44.98 -4.78
N LEU A 81 -15.48 -44.63 -6.02
CA LEU A 81 -16.11 -43.54 -6.76
C LEU A 81 -17.63 -43.74 -6.94
N ALA A 82 -18.11 -44.98 -7.09
CA ALA A 82 -19.54 -45.27 -7.22
C ALA A 82 -20.35 -44.95 -5.95
N THR A 83 -19.69 -44.77 -4.80
CA THR A 83 -20.32 -44.35 -3.54
C THR A 83 -20.55 -42.83 -3.44
N TYR A 84 -19.86 -42.03 -4.26
CA TYR A 84 -20.00 -40.57 -4.29
C TYR A 84 -21.35 -40.13 -4.85
N PRO A 85 -21.98 -39.04 -4.38
CA PRO A 85 -23.22 -38.56 -5.00
C PRO A 85 -23.00 -38.22 -6.49
N LEU A 86 -24.02 -38.42 -7.33
CA LEU A 86 -23.99 -38.01 -8.74
C LEU A 86 -23.69 -36.50 -8.84
N ALA A 87 -24.39 -35.71 -8.02
CA ALA A 87 -24.10 -34.32 -7.71
C ALA A 87 -24.53 -34.05 -6.26
N GLY A 88 -23.68 -33.40 -5.46
CA GLY A 88 -24.02 -33.05 -4.07
C GLY A 88 -22.82 -32.93 -3.16
N VAL A 89 -23.07 -32.82 -1.85
CA VAL A 89 -22.01 -32.78 -0.83
C VAL A 89 -21.52 -34.22 -0.57
N PRO A 90 -20.21 -34.51 -0.75
CA PRO A 90 -19.69 -35.87 -0.60
C PRO A 90 -19.45 -36.28 0.85
N VAL A 91 -19.51 -35.31 1.78
CA VAL A 91 -19.21 -35.46 3.21
C VAL A 91 -20.43 -35.23 4.10
N GLU A 92 -20.32 -35.60 5.37
CA GLU A 92 -21.34 -35.36 6.38
C GLU A 92 -21.65 -33.86 6.53
N VAL A 93 -22.94 -33.54 6.56
CA VAL A 93 -23.46 -32.20 6.82
C VAL A 93 -24.03 -32.17 8.24
N VAL A 94 -23.38 -31.40 9.11
CA VAL A 94 -23.79 -31.21 10.50
C VAL A 94 -24.54 -29.88 10.61
N PHE A 95 -25.69 -29.88 11.29
CA PHE A 95 -26.42 -28.66 11.59
C PHE A 95 -26.34 -28.36 13.09
N ARG A 96 -25.99 -27.11 13.43
CA ARG A 96 -25.96 -26.61 14.80
C ARG A 96 -26.88 -25.41 14.96
N SER A 97 -27.89 -25.59 15.81
CA SER A 97 -28.83 -24.53 16.17
C SER A 97 -28.12 -23.42 16.97
N THR A 98 -28.30 -22.16 16.57
CA THR A 98 -27.81 -20.98 17.29
C THR A 98 -28.95 -20.28 18.04
N ALA A 99 -28.68 -19.81 19.27
CA ALA A 99 -29.62 -18.97 20.02
C ALA A 99 -29.77 -17.60 19.33
N THR A 100 -30.94 -16.98 19.43
CA THR A 100 -31.26 -15.65 18.83
C THR A 100 -30.34 -14.52 19.27
N ASP A 101 -29.57 -14.72 20.33
CA ASP A 101 -28.80 -13.65 20.99
C ASP A 101 -27.29 -13.74 20.69
N SER A 102 -26.85 -14.74 19.92
CA SER A 102 -25.45 -14.96 19.53
C SER A 102 -25.27 -14.72 18.04
N GLY A 103 -24.51 -13.69 17.68
CA GLY A 103 -24.24 -13.33 16.28
C GLY A 103 -23.60 -14.45 15.45
N ASN A 104 -23.75 -14.40 14.12
CA ASN A 104 -23.37 -15.48 13.21
C ASN A 104 -21.88 -15.49 12.77
N VAL A 105 -21.04 -14.60 13.34
CA VAL A 105 -19.60 -14.51 13.02
C VAL A 105 -18.74 -15.02 14.18
N LEU A 106 -17.99 -16.11 13.94
CA LEU A 106 -17.03 -16.66 14.90
C LEU A 106 -15.92 -15.64 15.25
N ALA A 107 -15.65 -15.45 16.54
CA ALA A 107 -14.65 -14.50 17.03
C ALA A 107 -13.23 -14.75 16.49
N SER A 108 -12.88 -16.00 16.15
CA SER A 108 -11.60 -16.37 15.54
C SER A 108 -11.46 -15.98 14.06
N MET A 109 -12.55 -15.61 13.39
CA MET A 109 -12.60 -15.24 11.97
C MET A 109 -12.77 -13.73 11.74
N LYS A 110 -12.98 -12.96 12.81
CA LYS A 110 -13.04 -11.49 12.72
C LYS A 110 -11.64 -10.96 12.46
N SER A 111 -11.46 -10.28 11.33
CA SER A 111 -10.24 -9.49 11.06
C SER A 111 -10.17 -8.31 12.02
N GLN A 112 -8.99 -7.68 12.18
CA GLN A 112 -8.86 -6.48 13.02
C GLN A 112 -9.77 -5.32 12.54
N PHE A 113 -10.23 -5.38 11.29
CA PHE A 113 -11.14 -4.42 10.68
C PHE A 113 -12.58 -4.91 10.55
N ASP A 114 -12.87 -6.15 10.93
CA ASP A 114 -14.21 -6.74 10.89
C ASP A 114 -14.83 -6.65 12.29
N ASN A 115 -15.59 -5.59 12.50
CA ASN A 115 -16.31 -5.35 13.76
C ASN A 115 -17.74 -5.91 13.71
N ASP A 116 -18.12 -6.64 12.65
CA ASP A 116 -19.48 -7.11 12.49
C ASP A 116 -19.68 -8.44 13.23
N ASP A 117 -20.55 -8.40 14.24
CA ASP A 117 -21.01 -9.60 14.95
C ASP A 117 -21.98 -10.46 14.12
N GLU A 118 -22.54 -9.87 13.06
CA GLU A 118 -23.52 -10.47 12.15
C GLU A 118 -23.21 -10.12 10.68
N ARG A 119 -23.12 -11.12 9.80
CA ARG A 119 -23.08 -10.96 8.33
C ARG A 119 -24.45 -11.31 7.74
N GLY A 120 -25.04 -10.36 7.02
CA GLY A 120 -26.32 -10.54 6.31
C GLY A 120 -26.34 -9.82 4.96
N THR A 121 -27.32 -10.14 4.11
CA THR A 121 -27.59 -9.43 2.85
C THR A 121 -28.43 -8.17 3.08
N ALA A 122 -28.16 -7.11 2.31
CA ALA A 122 -28.97 -5.88 2.34
C ALA A 122 -30.38 -6.07 1.75
N SER A 123 -30.55 -7.07 0.87
CA SER A 123 -31.83 -7.57 0.35
C SER A 123 -31.66 -9.01 -0.15
N GLY A 124 -32.75 -9.80 -0.13
CA GLY A 124 -32.75 -11.21 -0.54
C GLY A 124 -32.40 -12.20 0.59
N PRO A 125 -32.54 -13.52 0.34
CA PRO A 125 -32.35 -14.56 1.36
C PRO A 125 -30.94 -14.50 1.97
N CYS A 126 -30.88 -14.60 3.29
CA CYS A 126 -29.67 -14.50 4.10
C CYS A 126 -28.65 -15.58 3.68
N PRO A 127 -27.42 -15.23 3.29
CA PRO A 127 -26.40 -16.21 2.99
C PRO A 127 -25.93 -16.83 4.30
N PHE A 128 -26.27 -18.10 4.51
CA PHE A 128 -25.69 -18.89 5.58
C PHE A 128 -24.17 -18.90 5.43
N THR A 129 -23.46 -18.68 6.54
CA THR A 129 -22.01 -18.86 6.53
C THR A 129 -21.73 -20.35 6.64
N VAL A 130 -21.29 -20.96 5.53
CA VAL A 130 -20.86 -22.37 5.54
C VAL A 130 -19.47 -22.42 6.15
N HIS A 131 -19.36 -23.04 7.32
CA HIS A 131 -18.09 -23.25 7.99
C HIS A 131 -17.58 -24.66 7.68
N GLY A 132 -16.40 -24.76 7.04
CA GLY A 132 -15.64 -26.00 7.05
C GLY A 132 -14.92 -26.11 8.39
N LEU A 133 -15.26 -27.10 9.21
CA LEU A 133 -14.54 -27.44 10.43
C LEU A 133 -14.08 -28.89 10.33
N THR A 134 -12.80 -29.13 10.61
CA THR A 134 -12.29 -30.44 10.99
C THR A 134 -12.79 -30.76 12.41
N ALA A 135 -13.79 -31.63 12.51
CA ALA A 135 -14.42 -32.25 13.69
C ALA A 135 -14.98 -31.34 14.80
N ASP A 136 -16.31 -31.37 14.95
CA ASP A 136 -17.12 -30.56 15.89
C ASP A 136 -16.94 -30.88 17.38
N ASN A 137 -16.47 -32.08 17.74
CA ASN A 137 -16.32 -32.48 19.14
C ASN A 137 -15.07 -31.89 19.81
N HIS A 138 -14.16 -31.29 19.04
CA HIS A 138 -12.89 -30.79 19.54
C HIS A 138 -12.79 -29.26 19.53
N GLY A 139 -13.67 -28.57 18.80
CA GLY A 139 -13.63 -27.11 18.64
C GLY A 139 -13.58 -26.33 19.96
N GLN A 140 -14.32 -26.78 20.98
CA GLN A 140 -14.39 -26.17 22.31
C GLN A 140 -13.39 -26.74 23.33
N MET A 141 -12.73 -27.85 23.00
CA MET A 141 -11.74 -28.48 23.87
C MET A 141 -10.43 -27.71 23.81
N THR A 142 -9.83 -27.47 24.96
CA THR A 142 -8.43 -27.03 25.07
C THR A 142 -7.49 -28.05 24.40
N THR A 143 -6.30 -27.62 23.99
CA THR A 143 -5.29 -28.51 23.37
C THR A 143 -5.02 -29.76 24.22
N MET A 144 -5.04 -29.63 25.54
CA MET A 144 -4.85 -30.74 26.46
C MET A 144 -6.04 -31.71 26.46
N GLN A 145 -7.27 -31.19 26.46
CA GLN A 145 -8.49 -32.01 26.37
C GLN A 145 -8.58 -32.77 25.04
N ARG A 146 -8.19 -32.14 23.92
CA ARG A 146 -8.12 -32.82 22.60
C ARG A 146 -7.13 -33.98 22.62
N LYS A 147 -5.93 -33.76 23.18
CA LYS A 147 -4.92 -34.82 23.35
C LYS A 147 -5.43 -35.97 24.22
N THR A 148 -6.10 -35.65 25.34
CA THR A 148 -6.67 -36.66 26.24
C THR A 148 -7.80 -37.47 25.60
N ALA A 149 -8.70 -36.82 24.86
CA ALA A 149 -9.78 -37.50 24.13
C ALA A 149 -9.24 -38.38 23.00
N GLY A 150 -8.26 -37.90 22.24
CA GLY A 150 -7.56 -38.69 21.23
C GLY A 150 -6.85 -39.91 21.83
N LEU A 151 -6.16 -39.74 22.96
CA LEU A 151 -5.53 -40.85 23.69
C LEU A 151 -6.55 -41.86 24.25
N GLN A 152 -7.72 -41.39 24.73
CA GLN A 152 -8.79 -42.27 25.21
C GLN A 152 -9.45 -43.05 24.07
N HIS A 153 -9.65 -42.42 22.91
CA HIS A 153 -10.15 -43.07 21.70
C HIS A 153 -9.21 -44.18 21.23
N LEU A 154 -7.90 -43.90 21.17
CA LEU A 154 -6.87 -44.87 20.84
C LEU A 154 -6.80 -46.02 21.87
N LYS A 155 -6.90 -45.73 23.17
CA LYS A 155 -6.94 -46.75 24.23
C LYS A 155 -8.17 -47.66 24.17
N ARG A 156 -9.27 -47.20 23.58
CA ARG A 156 -10.51 -47.97 23.38
C ARG A 156 -10.51 -48.76 22.06
N GLY A 157 -9.39 -48.80 21.35
CA GLY A 157 -9.27 -49.48 20.05
C GLY A 157 -9.94 -48.74 18.91
N GLY A 158 -10.23 -47.44 19.07
CA GLY A 158 -10.78 -46.61 18.00
C GLY A 158 -9.76 -46.42 16.87
N SER A 159 -10.24 -46.52 15.63
CA SER A 159 -9.46 -46.20 14.44
C SER A 159 -9.09 -44.71 14.42
N MET A 160 -7.89 -44.38 13.96
CA MET A 160 -7.51 -42.99 13.67
C MET A 160 -7.03 -42.90 12.22
N LEU A 161 -7.49 -41.89 11.50
CA LEU A 161 -6.86 -41.48 10.27
C LEU A 161 -5.71 -40.52 10.60
N ALA A 162 -4.49 -41.05 10.57
CA ALA A 162 -3.28 -40.26 10.74
C ALA A 162 -2.86 -39.70 9.39
N VAL A 163 -3.33 -38.49 9.04
CA VAL A 163 -2.73 -37.76 7.91
C VAL A 163 -1.44 -37.12 8.41
N GLY A 164 -0.37 -37.92 8.42
CA GLY A 164 0.98 -37.42 8.70
C GLY A 164 1.42 -36.45 7.60
N HIS A 165 2.14 -35.41 7.97
CA HIS A 165 2.99 -34.67 7.06
C HIS A 165 4.44 -35.14 7.26
N ALA A 166 5.34 -34.86 6.32
CA ALA A 166 6.76 -35.12 6.51
C ALA A 166 7.27 -34.49 7.82
N GLU A 167 8.22 -35.14 8.49
CA GLU A 167 8.80 -34.67 9.75
C GLU A 167 9.39 -33.26 9.60
N ASP A 168 10.01 -33.01 8.44
CA ASP A 168 10.60 -31.74 8.08
C ASP A 168 9.74 -30.93 7.09
N PRO A 169 9.71 -29.59 7.20
CA PRO A 169 9.06 -28.73 6.23
C PRO A 169 9.84 -28.69 4.91
N GLU A 170 9.09 -28.54 3.81
CA GLU A 170 9.63 -28.38 2.47
C GLU A 170 10.34 -27.03 2.32
N SER A 171 11.53 -27.06 1.70
CA SER A 171 12.38 -25.88 1.60
C SER A 171 11.93 -24.95 0.46
N ILE A 172 11.54 -23.73 0.82
CA ILE A 172 11.27 -22.66 -0.16
C ILE A 172 12.54 -22.09 -0.83
N PHE A 173 13.72 -22.58 -0.44
CA PHE A 173 15.01 -22.16 -0.98
C PHE A 173 15.61 -23.18 -1.97
N GLY A 174 15.16 -24.44 -1.92
CA GLY A 174 15.65 -25.57 -2.73
C GLY A 174 14.97 -25.70 -4.11
N ASP A 175 14.60 -26.93 -4.47
CA ASP A 175 14.05 -27.33 -5.78
C ASP A 175 12.61 -26.85 -6.00
N LEU A 176 12.48 -25.56 -6.34
CA LEU A 176 11.19 -24.90 -6.54
C LEU A 176 10.50 -25.26 -7.87
N ASP A 177 11.16 -26.02 -8.73
CA ASP A 177 10.63 -26.42 -10.04
C ASP A 177 9.49 -27.43 -9.90
N LEU A 178 9.53 -28.28 -8.87
CA LEU A 178 8.47 -29.24 -8.53
C LEU A 178 7.56 -28.74 -7.39
N PHE A 179 8.05 -27.84 -6.53
CA PHE A 179 7.35 -27.37 -5.34
C PHE A 179 5.96 -26.77 -5.63
N TYR A 180 5.87 -25.72 -6.45
CA TYR A 180 4.59 -25.07 -6.76
C TYR A 180 3.66 -25.94 -7.61
N PRO A 181 4.16 -26.69 -8.62
CA PRO A 181 3.33 -27.62 -9.36
C PRO A 181 2.68 -28.72 -8.52
N ARG A 182 3.36 -29.22 -7.48
CA ARG A 182 2.79 -30.17 -6.53
C ARG A 182 1.75 -29.54 -5.61
N MET A 183 1.97 -28.30 -5.19
CA MET A 183 1.04 -27.60 -4.29
C MET A 183 -0.22 -27.09 -4.98
N PHE A 184 -0.13 -26.76 -6.27
CA PHE A 184 -1.25 -26.23 -7.07
C PHE A 184 -1.44 -27.00 -8.38
N PRO A 185 -1.82 -28.29 -8.35
CA PRO A 185 -1.93 -29.11 -9.56
C PRO A 185 -2.95 -28.57 -10.57
N TRP A 186 -3.97 -27.83 -10.14
CA TRP A 186 -4.94 -27.18 -11.04
C TRP A 186 -4.36 -25.95 -11.77
N LEU A 187 -3.34 -25.29 -11.20
CA LEU A 187 -2.62 -24.19 -11.85
C LEU A 187 -1.46 -24.70 -12.71
N PHE A 188 -0.95 -25.89 -12.40
CA PHE A 188 0.14 -26.55 -13.12
C PHE A 188 -0.30 -27.95 -13.58
N PRO A 189 -1.23 -28.03 -14.54
CA PRO A 189 -1.91 -29.26 -14.91
C PRO A 189 -0.96 -30.39 -15.33
N TYR A 190 0.20 -30.08 -15.91
CA TYR A 190 1.20 -31.08 -16.32
C TYR A 190 2.25 -31.41 -15.25
N GLY A 191 2.16 -30.82 -14.05
CA GLY A 191 3.19 -30.95 -13.01
C GLY A 191 4.49 -30.21 -13.33
N LEU A 192 4.45 -29.29 -14.30
CA LEU A 192 5.58 -28.55 -14.86
C LEU A 192 5.36 -27.04 -14.77
N GLY A 193 6.45 -26.28 -14.93
CA GLY A 193 6.41 -24.81 -14.98
C GLY A 193 6.65 -24.12 -13.64
N GLY A 194 7.19 -24.83 -12.65
CA GLY A 194 7.61 -24.25 -11.36
C GLY A 194 8.80 -23.29 -11.47
N LEU A 195 9.12 -22.61 -10.37
CA LEU A 195 10.18 -21.60 -10.36
C LEU A 195 11.57 -22.26 -10.49
N GLY A 196 12.42 -21.74 -11.38
CA GLY A 196 13.79 -22.25 -11.51
C GLY A 196 13.91 -23.56 -12.30
N GLN A 197 12.90 -23.95 -13.08
CA GLN A 197 12.97 -25.16 -13.91
C GLN A 197 14.17 -25.17 -14.87
N ALA A 198 14.80 -26.33 -15.02
CA ALA A 198 16.00 -26.52 -15.85
C ALA A 198 15.74 -26.35 -17.37
N ARG A 199 14.48 -26.37 -17.81
CA ARG A 199 14.10 -26.28 -19.24
C ARG A 199 14.22 -24.87 -19.83
N HIS A 200 14.44 -23.84 -19.01
CA HIS A 200 14.69 -22.50 -19.53
C HIS A 200 16.10 -22.39 -20.13
N LYS A 201 16.22 -21.80 -21.33
CA LYS A 201 17.51 -21.55 -22.01
C LYS A 201 18.40 -20.51 -21.30
N GLY A 202 18.10 -20.13 -20.05
CA GLY A 202 18.84 -19.16 -19.26
C GLY A 202 18.30 -19.01 -17.83
N LEU A 203 19.09 -18.38 -16.97
CA LEU A 203 18.72 -18.13 -15.57
C LEU A 203 17.68 -17.00 -15.49
N ILE A 204 16.45 -17.33 -15.11
CA ILE A 204 15.38 -16.34 -14.88
C ILE A 204 15.30 -16.05 -13.39
N LYS A 205 15.33 -14.75 -13.03
CA LYS A 205 15.09 -14.32 -11.64
C LYS A 205 13.71 -14.79 -11.20
N LYS A 206 13.61 -15.35 -10.00
CA LYS A 206 12.37 -15.98 -9.51
C LYS A 206 11.21 -14.97 -9.47
N GLU A 207 11.49 -13.72 -9.14
CA GLU A 207 10.54 -12.61 -9.13
C GLU A 207 9.97 -12.34 -10.54
N LYS A 208 10.82 -12.42 -11.58
CA LYS A 208 10.38 -12.26 -12.97
C LYS A 208 9.50 -13.41 -13.43
N HIS A 209 9.78 -14.64 -12.99
CA HIS A 209 8.92 -15.78 -13.30
C HIS A 209 7.55 -15.68 -12.59
N VAL A 210 7.52 -15.22 -11.33
CA VAL A 210 6.26 -14.92 -10.65
C VAL A 210 5.45 -13.85 -11.39
N GLN A 211 6.10 -12.77 -11.85
CA GLN A 211 5.46 -11.76 -12.69
C GLN A 211 4.85 -12.35 -13.96
N TRP A 212 5.50 -13.35 -14.57
CA TRP A 212 4.93 -14.05 -15.73
C TRP A 212 3.72 -14.90 -15.39
N TRP A 213 3.73 -15.63 -14.26
CA TRP A 213 2.53 -16.35 -13.80
C TRP A 213 1.36 -15.40 -13.60
N LEU A 214 1.60 -14.28 -12.91
CA LEU A 214 0.59 -13.25 -12.68
C LEU A 214 0.19 -12.49 -13.95
N ASN A 215 0.90 -12.63 -15.07
CA ASN A 215 0.52 -12.08 -16.37
C ASN A 215 0.16 -13.15 -17.40
N TYR A 216 -0.03 -14.40 -16.96
CA TYR A 216 -0.39 -15.49 -17.85
C TYR A 216 -1.77 -15.25 -18.47
N HIS A 217 -1.89 -15.54 -19.76
CA HIS A 217 -3.00 -15.08 -20.61
C HIS A 217 -4.41 -15.51 -20.12
N ASP A 218 -4.54 -16.72 -19.55
CA ASP A 218 -5.83 -17.26 -19.08
C ASP A 218 -6.24 -16.75 -17.68
N LYS A 219 -5.39 -15.93 -17.05
CA LYS A 219 -5.58 -15.32 -15.73
C LYS A 219 -5.76 -16.31 -14.57
N ARG A 220 -5.53 -17.62 -14.76
CA ARG A 220 -5.77 -18.63 -13.72
C ARG A 220 -4.97 -18.38 -12.43
N PHE A 221 -3.72 -17.94 -12.58
CA PHE A 221 -2.84 -17.62 -11.45
C PHE A 221 -3.26 -16.33 -10.74
N GLN A 222 -3.86 -15.38 -11.47
CA GLN A 222 -4.35 -14.12 -10.90
C GLN A 222 -5.61 -14.32 -10.06
N GLN A 223 -6.42 -15.33 -10.43
CA GLN A 223 -7.73 -15.60 -9.82
C GLN A 223 -7.68 -16.61 -8.68
N ASP A 224 -6.54 -17.25 -8.44
CA ASP A 224 -6.39 -18.18 -7.33
C ASP A 224 -6.18 -17.42 -6.02
N SER A 225 -7.12 -17.60 -5.08
CA SER A 225 -7.13 -16.88 -3.82
C SER A 225 -5.97 -17.22 -2.91
N ASN A 226 -5.36 -18.40 -3.06
CA ASN A 226 -4.29 -18.89 -2.18
C ASN A 226 -2.91 -18.60 -2.76
N LEU A 227 -2.74 -18.69 -4.08
CA LEU A 227 -1.46 -18.51 -4.74
C LEU A 227 -0.83 -17.15 -4.40
N VAL A 228 -1.59 -16.05 -4.50
CA VAL A 228 -1.08 -14.70 -4.21
C VAL A 228 -0.56 -14.60 -2.78
N ILE A 229 -1.23 -15.24 -1.82
CA ILE A 229 -0.87 -15.26 -0.40
C ILE A 229 0.44 -16.01 -0.20
N VAL A 230 0.51 -17.22 -0.76
CA VAL A 230 1.69 -18.08 -0.68
C VAL A 230 2.90 -17.40 -1.32
N LEU A 231 2.72 -16.84 -2.52
CA LEU A 231 3.79 -16.14 -3.23
C LEU A 231 4.30 -14.94 -2.45
N LEU A 232 3.41 -14.09 -1.91
CA LEU A 232 3.80 -12.95 -1.10
C LEU A 232 4.57 -13.42 0.15
N ASN A 233 4.04 -14.41 0.86
CA ASN A 233 4.66 -14.85 2.09
C ASN A 233 6.06 -15.46 1.85
N HIS A 234 6.20 -16.31 0.83
CA HIS A 234 7.49 -16.85 0.44
C HIS A 234 8.44 -15.74 -0.02
N HIS A 235 7.95 -14.71 -0.73
CA HIS A 235 8.75 -13.55 -1.12
C HIS A 235 9.28 -12.79 0.10
N LEU A 236 8.42 -12.44 1.07
CA LEU A 236 8.79 -11.71 2.28
C LEU A 236 9.75 -12.49 3.17
N ILE A 237 9.51 -13.79 3.40
CA ILE A 237 10.40 -14.66 4.18
C ILE A 237 11.81 -14.71 3.56
N ARG A 238 11.87 -14.82 2.23
CA ARG A 238 13.15 -14.88 1.52
C ARG A 238 13.90 -13.57 1.56
N GLN A 239 13.21 -12.44 1.40
CA GLN A 239 13.82 -11.11 1.55
C GLN A 239 14.38 -10.92 2.98
N SER A 240 13.56 -11.19 4.01
CA SER A 240 13.94 -11.11 5.42
C SER A 240 15.17 -11.97 5.71
N SER A 241 15.13 -13.26 5.32
CA SER A 241 16.22 -14.21 5.56
C SER A 241 17.53 -13.77 4.91
N ALA A 242 17.51 -13.43 3.62
CA ALA A 242 18.70 -13.02 2.87
C ALA A 242 19.37 -11.77 3.49
N LYS A 243 18.57 -10.81 3.97
CA LYS A 243 19.08 -9.57 4.56
C LYS A 243 19.62 -9.78 5.97
N SER A 244 18.99 -10.63 6.78
CA SER A 244 19.55 -11.02 8.08
C SER A 244 20.92 -11.72 7.92
N PHE A 245 21.12 -12.51 6.86
CA PHE A 245 22.44 -13.09 6.55
C PHE A 245 23.48 -12.02 6.21
N ILE A 246 23.09 -10.94 5.50
CA ILE A 246 24.01 -9.82 5.20
C ILE A 246 24.39 -9.07 6.48
N MET A 247 23.46 -8.89 7.42
CA MET A 247 23.72 -8.23 8.70
C MET A 247 24.81 -8.94 9.51
N VAL A 248 24.82 -10.28 9.52
CA VAL A 248 25.78 -11.09 10.30
C VAL A 248 27.21 -10.95 9.82
N LYS A 249 27.40 -10.58 8.56
CA LYS A 249 28.73 -10.38 7.99
C LYS A 249 29.35 -9.04 8.41
N ARG A 250 28.63 -8.18 9.13
CA ARG A 250 29.14 -6.88 9.59
C ARG A 250 30.12 -7.01 10.74
N ARG A 251 31.11 -6.10 10.77
CA ARG A 251 32.12 -6.03 11.83
C ARG A 251 31.54 -5.85 13.23
N ASN A 252 30.43 -5.12 13.37
CA ASN A 252 29.76 -4.85 14.66
C ASN A 252 28.73 -5.91 15.07
N PHE A 253 28.57 -7.01 14.32
CA PHE A 253 27.54 -7.99 14.63
C PHE A 253 27.82 -8.76 15.93
N SER A 254 29.09 -8.90 16.33
CA SER A 254 29.47 -9.47 17.62
C SER A 254 28.87 -8.71 18.81
N ASP A 255 28.85 -7.37 18.74
CA ASP A 255 28.23 -6.53 19.76
C ASP A 255 26.72 -6.65 19.76
N ILE A 256 26.11 -6.73 18.57
CA ILE A 256 24.67 -6.95 18.43
C ILE A 256 24.28 -8.31 19.03
N ALA A 257 25.05 -9.36 18.75
CA ALA A 257 24.84 -10.69 19.30
C ALA A 257 24.95 -10.71 20.84
N ARG A 258 25.90 -9.93 21.39
CA ARG A 258 26.06 -9.72 22.84
C ARG A 258 24.86 -8.99 23.45
N VAL A 259 24.36 -7.94 22.81
CA VAL A 259 23.16 -7.20 23.25
C VAL A 259 21.93 -8.10 23.25
N ILE A 260 21.71 -8.87 22.18
CA ILE A 260 20.57 -9.80 22.08
C ILE A 260 20.62 -10.83 23.20
N ARG A 261 21.77 -11.43 23.47
CA ARG A 261 21.91 -12.44 24.53
C ARG A 261 21.63 -11.88 25.92
N ASN A 262 22.07 -10.65 26.17
CA ASN A 262 22.04 -10.05 27.50
C ASN A 262 20.76 -9.22 27.74
N ILE A 263 19.82 -9.21 26.79
CA ILE A 263 18.58 -8.45 26.95
C ILE A 263 17.71 -9.11 28.03
N LYS A 264 17.17 -8.30 28.93
CA LYS A 264 16.29 -8.76 30.00
C LYS A 264 14.84 -8.72 29.53
N PRO A 265 14.14 -9.85 29.40
CA PRO A 265 12.75 -9.88 28.93
C PRO A 265 11.81 -9.03 29.79
N ALA A 266 12.05 -8.97 31.10
CA ALA A 266 11.28 -8.13 32.02
C ALA A 266 11.31 -6.64 31.65
N VAL A 267 12.44 -6.14 31.11
CA VAL A 267 12.58 -4.74 30.68
C VAL A 267 11.78 -4.48 29.41
N LEU A 268 11.78 -5.42 28.45
CA LEU A 268 10.94 -5.34 27.25
C LEU A 268 9.44 -5.29 27.60
N ASN A 269 9.01 -6.12 28.57
CA ASN A 269 7.63 -6.13 29.03
C ASN A 269 7.25 -4.84 29.77
N ALA A 270 8.13 -4.35 30.65
CA ALA A 270 7.93 -3.08 31.37
C ALA A 270 7.84 -1.89 30.40
N LEU A 271 8.68 -1.85 29.36
CA LEU A 271 8.61 -0.85 28.29
C LEU A 271 7.28 -0.94 27.52
N SER A 272 6.84 -2.15 27.19
CA SER A 272 5.55 -2.38 26.52
C SER A 272 4.38 -1.83 27.34
N GLU A 273 4.25 -2.21 28.62
CA GLU A 273 3.13 -1.75 29.44
C GLU A 273 3.20 -0.24 29.71
N ARG A 274 4.39 0.31 30.00
CA ARG A 274 4.58 1.77 30.17
C ARG A 274 4.10 2.55 28.96
N LEU A 275 4.44 2.12 27.75
CA LEU A 275 4.04 2.81 26.51
C LEU A 275 2.57 2.60 26.17
N LYS A 276 2.00 1.45 26.53
CA LYS A 276 0.57 1.15 26.35
C LYS A 276 -0.31 2.02 27.24
N GLU A 277 0.15 2.36 28.44
CA GLU A 277 -0.49 3.30 29.38
C GLU A 277 -0.27 4.78 29.02
N GLY A 278 0.47 5.08 27.95
CA GLY A 278 0.74 6.45 27.51
C GLY A 278 1.95 7.12 28.18
N GLY A 279 2.82 6.35 28.82
CA GLY A 279 4.08 6.84 29.39
C GLY A 279 5.07 7.35 28.33
N ARG A 280 6.12 8.05 28.77
CA ARG A 280 7.15 8.64 27.88
C ARG A 280 7.84 7.58 27.02
N SER A 281 8.19 7.93 25.79
CA SER A 281 8.89 7.05 24.84
C SER A 281 10.42 7.04 24.96
N THR A 282 10.98 7.82 25.87
CA THR A 282 12.43 7.92 26.08
C THR A 282 12.93 6.80 27.01
N PRO A 283 14.10 6.19 26.72
CA PRO A 283 14.76 5.29 27.65
C PRO A 283 15.25 6.08 28.88
N LEU A 284 15.06 5.53 30.07
CA LEU A 284 15.43 6.10 31.36
C LEU A 284 16.59 5.35 32.02
N THR A 285 16.85 4.11 31.59
CA THR A 285 17.93 3.27 32.12
C THR A 285 18.79 2.72 30.99
N ASP A 286 20.03 2.35 31.29
CA ASP A 286 20.94 1.71 30.32
C ASP A 286 20.35 0.41 29.74
N GLU A 287 19.57 -0.32 30.53
CA GLU A 287 18.89 -1.54 30.10
C GLU A 287 17.76 -1.25 29.12
N GLU A 288 17.00 -0.18 29.34
CA GLU A 288 16.03 0.31 28.35
C GLU A 288 16.74 0.78 27.08
N GLN A 289 17.85 1.51 27.20
CA GLN A 289 18.61 1.98 26.03
C GLN A 289 19.10 0.81 25.16
N LYS A 290 19.52 -0.32 25.75
CA LYS A 290 19.83 -1.55 25.02
C LYS A 290 18.62 -2.11 24.26
N CYS A 291 17.41 -2.04 24.83
CA CYS A 291 16.19 -2.47 24.17
C CYS A 291 15.84 -1.60 22.95
N TYR A 292 16.01 -0.28 23.05
CA TYR A 292 15.85 0.63 21.91
C TYR A 292 16.91 0.41 20.84
N LYS A 293 18.18 0.20 21.23
CA LYS A 293 19.24 -0.17 20.27
C LYS A 293 18.89 -1.46 19.52
N LEU A 294 18.33 -2.46 20.19
CA LEU A 294 17.87 -3.68 19.53
C LEU A 294 16.71 -3.41 18.56
N LEU A 295 15.74 -2.58 18.97
CA LEU A 295 14.63 -2.18 18.10
C LEU A 295 15.15 -1.51 16.81
N ASP A 296 16.11 -0.60 16.93
CA ASP A 296 16.74 0.06 15.77
C ASP A 296 17.41 -0.94 14.82
N GLN A 297 18.06 -1.99 15.35
CA GLN A 297 18.65 -3.05 14.52
C GLN A 297 17.59 -3.89 13.80
N ILE A 298 16.49 -4.23 14.47
CA ILE A 298 15.38 -4.98 13.88
C ILE A 298 14.69 -4.15 12.79
N GLU A 299 14.46 -2.86 13.05
CA GLU A 299 13.97 -1.92 12.06
C GLU A 299 14.92 -1.82 10.86
N TYR A 300 16.23 -1.75 11.11
CA TYR A 300 17.22 -1.72 10.04
C TYR A 300 17.12 -2.92 9.09
N VAL A 301 17.02 -4.14 9.62
CA VAL A 301 16.84 -5.36 8.80
C VAL A 301 15.53 -5.30 8.01
N SER A 302 14.49 -4.73 8.62
CA SER A 302 13.15 -4.62 8.02
C SER A 302 13.07 -3.57 6.92
N THR A 303 13.99 -2.61 6.81
CA THR A 303 13.96 -1.51 5.80
C THR A 303 13.80 -1.97 4.36
N ASN A 304 14.35 -3.15 4.03
CA ASN A 304 14.33 -3.69 2.66
C ASN A 304 13.25 -4.77 2.47
N VAL A 305 12.39 -4.99 3.48
CA VAL A 305 11.22 -5.87 3.37
C VAL A 305 10.05 -5.02 2.86
N GLU A 306 9.48 -5.42 1.73
CA GLU A 306 8.38 -4.67 1.11
C GLU A 306 7.16 -4.59 2.02
N GLY A 307 6.55 -3.41 2.10
CA GLY A 307 5.41 -3.13 2.99
C GLY A 307 5.75 -3.00 4.49
N SER A 308 7.02 -3.10 4.88
CA SER A 308 7.41 -2.98 6.30
C SER A 308 7.30 -1.55 6.84
N ILE A 309 7.18 -1.42 8.16
CA ILE A 309 7.19 -0.13 8.87
C ILE A 309 8.49 0.64 8.60
N SER A 310 9.62 -0.06 8.56
CA SER A 310 10.92 0.56 8.37
C SER A 310 11.13 1.05 6.93
N LYS A 311 10.54 0.37 5.94
CA LYS A 311 10.53 0.86 4.55
C LYS A 311 9.70 2.15 4.44
N LYS A 312 8.54 2.20 5.09
CA LYS A 312 7.72 3.42 5.18
C LYS A 312 8.47 4.59 5.84
N LYS A 313 9.22 4.33 6.92
CA LYS A 313 10.09 5.33 7.56
C LYS A 313 11.18 5.85 6.59
N HIS A 314 11.76 4.97 5.77
CA HIS A 314 12.72 5.37 4.74
C HIS A 314 12.07 6.26 3.68
N MET A 315 10.89 5.88 3.18
CA MET A 315 10.11 6.69 2.23
C MET A 315 9.75 8.07 2.80
N CYS A 316 9.50 8.15 4.11
CA CYS A 316 9.26 9.43 4.80
C CYS A 316 10.53 10.30 4.76
N ASN A 317 11.69 9.73 5.06
CA ASN A 317 12.97 10.45 4.98
C ASN A 317 13.30 10.89 3.54
N GLU A 318 12.97 10.09 2.53
CA GLU A 318 13.12 10.47 1.11
C GLU A 318 12.23 11.67 0.75
N ALA A 319 10.97 11.66 1.18
CA ALA A 319 10.06 12.80 0.99
C ALA A 319 10.62 14.08 1.64
N TRP A 320 11.08 14.00 2.90
CA TRP A 320 11.73 15.12 3.58
C TRP A 320 13.01 15.58 2.88
N SER A 321 13.82 14.65 2.39
CA SER A 321 15.06 14.97 1.68
C SER A 321 14.76 15.69 0.36
N LEU A 322 13.70 15.30 -0.35
CA LEU A 322 13.25 16.01 -1.54
C LEU A 322 12.72 17.40 -1.22
N VAL A 323 11.97 17.57 -0.12
CA VAL A 323 11.53 18.88 0.36
C VAL A 323 12.73 19.78 0.69
N ASN A 324 13.74 19.25 1.36
CA ASN A 324 14.97 20.02 1.63
C ASN A 324 15.73 20.37 0.35
N PHE A 325 15.69 19.48 -0.65
CA PHE A 325 16.40 19.65 -1.91
C PHE A 325 15.72 20.60 -2.90
N ARG A 326 14.38 20.54 -3.02
CA ARG A 326 13.57 21.36 -3.96
C ARG A 326 12.83 22.51 -3.30
N GLY A 327 12.89 22.62 -1.97
CA GLY A 327 11.97 23.45 -1.21
C GLY A 327 10.60 22.77 -1.03
N PRO A 328 9.62 23.49 -0.47
CA PRO A 328 8.29 22.93 -0.22
C PRO A 328 7.53 22.63 -1.53
N PRO A 329 6.67 21.59 -1.54
CA PRO A 329 5.83 21.28 -2.69
C PRO A 329 4.78 22.36 -2.94
N THR A 330 4.35 22.49 -4.19
CA THR A 330 3.33 23.43 -4.65
C THR A 330 1.92 22.87 -4.44
N TRP A 331 1.73 21.57 -4.68
CA TRP A 331 0.43 20.92 -4.64
C TRP A 331 0.47 19.61 -3.87
N PHE A 332 -0.59 19.36 -3.11
CA PHE A 332 -0.92 18.05 -2.55
C PHE A 332 -2.18 17.52 -3.22
N ILE A 333 -2.11 16.31 -3.75
CA ILE A 333 -3.17 15.67 -4.53
C ILE A 333 -3.39 14.26 -4.00
N THR A 334 -4.64 13.84 -3.90
CA THR A 334 -4.96 12.44 -3.67
C THR A 334 -5.89 11.91 -4.76
N ILE A 335 -5.70 10.64 -5.16
CA ILE A 335 -6.56 9.95 -6.13
C ILE A 335 -6.87 8.53 -5.66
N THR A 336 -8.12 8.10 -5.85
CA THR A 336 -8.59 6.77 -5.46
C THR A 336 -9.28 6.06 -6.64
N PRO A 337 -8.54 5.58 -7.65
CA PRO A 337 -9.15 4.91 -8.80
C PRO A 337 -10.10 3.79 -8.36
N SER A 338 -11.36 3.87 -8.78
CA SER A 338 -12.41 2.94 -8.33
C SER A 338 -12.39 1.64 -9.13
N ASP A 339 -11.81 0.59 -8.55
CA ASP A 339 -11.63 -0.73 -9.15
C ASP A 339 -12.95 -1.44 -9.51
N HIS A 340 -13.97 -1.36 -8.64
CA HIS A 340 -15.28 -1.98 -8.83
C HIS A 340 -16.26 -1.15 -9.69
N LYS A 341 -15.89 0.07 -10.09
CA LYS A 341 -16.73 0.91 -10.96
C LYS A 341 -16.16 1.08 -12.36
N HIS A 342 -14.84 1.21 -12.48
CA HIS A 342 -14.21 1.61 -13.73
C HIS A 342 -14.23 0.46 -14.77
N PRO A 343 -14.80 0.66 -15.98
CA PRO A 343 -14.95 -0.41 -16.99
C PRO A 343 -13.65 -1.13 -17.35
N LEU A 344 -12.54 -0.40 -17.43
CA LEU A 344 -11.23 -0.98 -17.73
C LEU A 344 -10.77 -2.00 -16.66
N CYS A 345 -11.01 -1.70 -15.38
CA CYS A 345 -10.65 -2.60 -14.29
C CYS A 345 -11.49 -3.87 -14.33
N LEU A 346 -12.79 -3.73 -14.54
CA LEU A 346 -13.73 -4.85 -14.67
C LEU A 346 -13.35 -5.77 -15.84
N TYR A 347 -12.98 -5.20 -16.99
CA TYR A 347 -12.50 -5.97 -18.13
C TYR A 347 -11.16 -6.68 -17.85
N TRP A 348 -10.21 -6.01 -17.20
CA TRP A 348 -8.94 -6.65 -16.83
C TRP A 348 -9.13 -7.76 -15.81
N ALA A 349 -10.09 -7.61 -14.89
CA ALA A 349 -10.41 -8.59 -13.87
C ALA A 349 -11.22 -9.79 -14.42
N SER A 350 -12.10 -9.55 -15.41
CA SER A 350 -12.91 -10.60 -16.06
C SER A 350 -12.09 -11.53 -16.97
N ARG A 351 -12.71 -12.52 -17.61
CA ARG A 351 -12.06 -13.40 -18.60
C ARG A 351 -12.38 -12.99 -20.04
N ASP A 352 -12.93 -11.80 -20.24
CA ASP A 352 -13.38 -11.36 -21.55
C ASP A 352 -12.20 -11.15 -22.49
N VAL A 353 -12.32 -11.64 -23.71
CA VAL A 353 -11.29 -11.48 -24.76
C VAL A 353 -11.41 -10.10 -25.41
N LYS A 354 -12.64 -9.62 -25.62
CA LYS A 354 -12.93 -8.31 -26.23
C LYS A 354 -13.36 -7.32 -25.17
N PHE A 355 -12.79 -6.12 -25.20
CA PHE A 355 -13.23 -5.03 -24.33
C PHE A 355 -14.63 -4.57 -24.74
N ARG A 356 -15.56 -4.62 -23.80
CA ARG A 356 -16.90 -4.03 -23.92
C ARG A 356 -17.21 -3.31 -22.61
N PRO A 357 -17.48 -1.99 -22.62
CA PRO A 357 -17.80 -1.23 -21.42
C PRO A 357 -19.27 -1.46 -21.00
N GLU A 358 -19.67 -2.73 -20.86
CA GLU A 358 -21.00 -3.11 -20.39
C GLU A 358 -21.15 -2.80 -18.91
N ILE A 359 -22.26 -2.15 -18.54
CA ILE A 359 -22.52 -1.77 -17.15
C ILE A 359 -23.06 -2.98 -16.40
N LYS A 360 -22.25 -3.47 -15.47
CA LYS A 360 -22.56 -4.66 -14.65
C LYS A 360 -23.24 -4.27 -13.33
N GLY A 361 -24.08 -5.16 -12.82
CA GLY A 361 -24.72 -4.99 -11.51
C GLY A 361 -23.69 -4.88 -10.38
N TYR A 362 -24.02 -4.19 -9.28
CA TYR A 362 -23.07 -3.96 -8.17
C TYR A 362 -22.46 -5.27 -7.62
N ALA A 363 -23.28 -6.28 -7.35
CA ALA A 363 -22.80 -7.57 -6.83
C ALA A 363 -21.87 -8.30 -7.81
N GLU A 364 -22.15 -8.23 -9.11
CA GLU A 364 -21.30 -8.82 -10.15
C GLU A 364 -19.94 -8.10 -10.22
N ARG A 365 -19.95 -6.76 -10.13
CA ARG A 365 -18.72 -5.95 -10.14
C ARG A 365 -17.82 -6.28 -8.96
N GLU A 366 -18.38 -6.31 -7.75
CA GLU A 366 -17.66 -6.72 -6.54
C GLU A 366 -17.10 -8.15 -6.68
N HIS A 367 -17.89 -9.08 -7.21
CA HIS A 367 -17.44 -10.46 -7.44
C HIS A 367 -16.26 -10.55 -8.41
N ILE A 368 -16.28 -9.77 -9.50
CA ILE A 368 -15.23 -9.75 -10.50
C ILE A 368 -13.91 -9.25 -9.91
N VAL A 369 -13.93 -8.12 -9.19
CA VAL A 369 -12.70 -7.51 -8.66
C VAL A 369 -12.12 -8.28 -7.48
N THR A 370 -12.97 -8.80 -6.59
CA THR A 370 -12.53 -9.58 -5.43
C THR A 370 -11.86 -10.89 -5.83
N ARG A 371 -12.29 -11.50 -6.95
CA ARG A 371 -11.65 -12.69 -7.52
C ARG A 371 -10.37 -12.40 -8.28
N ASN A 372 -10.04 -11.15 -8.60
CA ASN A 372 -8.82 -10.82 -9.33
C ASN A 372 -8.14 -9.56 -8.78
N PRO A 373 -7.54 -9.63 -7.58
CA PRO A 373 -6.82 -8.49 -6.98
C PRO A 373 -5.60 -8.06 -7.79
N VAL A 374 -5.04 -8.96 -8.61
CA VAL A 374 -3.91 -8.66 -9.51
C VAL A 374 -4.33 -7.68 -10.60
N ALA A 375 -5.52 -7.85 -11.18
CA ALA A 375 -6.07 -6.89 -12.13
C ALA A 375 -6.29 -5.51 -11.49
N CYS A 376 -6.80 -5.45 -10.26
CA CYS A 376 -6.96 -4.20 -9.52
C CYS A 376 -5.63 -3.47 -9.31
N ALA A 377 -4.57 -4.22 -8.93
CA ALA A 377 -3.23 -3.66 -8.76
C ALA A 377 -2.65 -3.11 -10.08
N LYS A 378 -2.85 -3.83 -11.19
CA LYS A 378 -2.44 -3.37 -12.53
C LYS A 378 -3.21 -2.13 -12.95
N PHE A 379 -4.53 -2.12 -12.75
CA PHE A 379 -5.40 -0.98 -13.04
C PHE A 379 -4.95 0.26 -12.28
N PHE A 380 -4.76 0.15 -10.96
CA PHE A 380 -4.27 1.25 -10.15
C PHE A 380 -2.93 1.79 -10.66
N HIS A 381 -1.93 0.92 -10.87
CA HIS A 381 -0.62 1.34 -11.38
C HIS A 381 -0.73 2.05 -12.74
N TYR A 382 -1.57 1.53 -13.64
CA TYR A 382 -1.83 2.13 -14.94
C TYR A 382 -2.43 3.53 -14.82
N MET A 383 -3.46 3.70 -13.99
CA MET A 383 -4.09 5.01 -13.74
C MET A 383 -3.11 6.02 -13.15
N VAL A 384 -2.26 5.61 -12.20
CA VAL A 384 -1.23 6.49 -11.63
C VAL A 384 -0.20 6.92 -12.68
N LYS A 385 0.24 6.01 -13.55
CA LYS A 385 1.16 6.37 -14.66
C LYS A 385 0.53 7.37 -15.62
N LEU A 386 -0.75 7.20 -15.96
CA LEU A 386 -1.46 8.16 -16.83
C LEU A 386 -1.61 9.52 -16.15
N PHE A 387 -1.95 9.54 -14.85
CA PHE A 387 -2.03 10.77 -14.06
C PHE A 387 -0.68 11.53 -14.06
N ILE A 388 0.43 10.86 -13.73
CA ILE A 388 1.76 11.46 -13.73
C ILE A 388 2.14 11.99 -15.11
N LYS A 389 1.87 11.21 -16.17
CA LYS A 389 2.24 11.57 -17.54
C LYS A 389 1.42 12.72 -18.08
N HIS A 390 0.09 12.63 -18.02
CA HIS A 390 -0.81 13.50 -18.77
C HIS A 390 -1.40 14.65 -17.94
N ILE A 391 -1.61 14.45 -16.64
CA ILE A 391 -2.14 15.51 -15.77
C ILE A 391 -1.00 16.32 -15.16
N CYS A 392 0.01 15.66 -14.59
CA CYS A 392 1.15 16.35 -14.01
C CYS A 392 2.14 16.84 -15.08
N GLY A 393 2.19 16.22 -16.26
CA GLY A 393 3.07 16.59 -17.36
C GLY A 393 4.46 15.95 -17.30
N TRP A 394 4.67 14.87 -16.55
CA TRP A 394 5.97 14.21 -16.43
C TRP A 394 6.11 13.03 -17.41
N THR A 395 6.81 13.24 -18.53
CA THR A 395 6.94 12.25 -19.61
C THR A 395 8.31 11.56 -19.62
N GLU A 396 8.48 10.54 -20.47
CA GLU A 396 9.78 9.88 -20.65
C GLU A 396 10.82 10.81 -21.31
N ASP A 397 10.36 11.76 -22.13
CA ASP A 397 11.18 12.77 -22.79
C ASP A 397 11.49 13.99 -21.89
N GLY A 398 10.98 13.97 -20.65
CA GLY A 398 11.15 15.03 -19.66
C GLY A 398 9.84 15.71 -19.25
N PRO A 399 9.93 16.70 -18.35
CA PRO A 399 8.77 17.48 -17.90
C PRO A 399 8.23 18.37 -19.03
N THR A 400 6.91 18.41 -19.13
CA THR A 400 6.13 19.23 -20.07
C THR A 400 5.05 19.96 -19.29
N ARG A 401 4.40 20.96 -19.88
CA ARG A 401 3.32 21.69 -19.20
C ARG A 401 2.12 20.77 -18.94
N GLY A 402 1.88 20.44 -17.68
CA GLY A 402 0.67 19.75 -17.21
C GLY A 402 -0.42 20.73 -16.77
N ALA A 403 -1.49 20.20 -16.17
CA ALA A 403 -2.63 20.97 -15.69
C ALA A 403 -2.24 22.01 -14.61
N PHE A 404 -1.19 21.73 -13.85
CA PHE A 404 -0.69 22.60 -12.78
C PHE A 404 0.49 23.48 -13.22
N GLY A 405 0.95 23.40 -14.47
CA GLY A 405 2.20 24.01 -14.94
C GLY A 405 3.28 22.97 -15.28
N VAL A 406 4.51 23.42 -15.51
CA VAL A 406 5.65 22.52 -15.79
C VAL A 406 6.14 21.91 -14.47
N PRO A 407 6.16 20.58 -14.30
CA PRO A 407 6.58 19.97 -13.05
C PRO A 407 8.11 19.95 -12.94
N SER A 408 8.64 20.33 -11.78
CA SER A 408 10.08 20.24 -11.48
C SER A 408 10.43 19.01 -10.61
N ALA A 409 9.48 18.52 -9.83
CA ALA A 409 9.59 17.29 -9.05
C ALA A 409 8.20 16.75 -8.67
N TYR A 410 8.14 15.47 -8.33
CA TYR A 410 7.00 14.83 -7.67
C TYR A 410 7.44 13.69 -6.76
N TYR A 411 6.58 13.38 -5.78
CA TYR A 411 6.69 12.25 -4.87
C TYR A 411 5.30 11.71 -4.53
N GLY A 412 5.01 10.46 -4.89
CA GLY A 412 3.71 9.82 -4.68
C GLY A 412 3.82 8.55 -3.87
N THR A 413 3.03 8.37 -2.82
CA THR A 413 3.03 7.17 -1.97
C THR A 413 1.71 6.41 -2.03
N VAL A 414 1.80 5.08 -2.08
CA VAL A 414 0.62 4.21 -2.15
C VAL A 414 0.20 3.79 -0.74
N GLU A 415 -1.03 4.11 -0.36
CA GLU A 415 -1.68 3.67 0.89
C GLU A 415 -2.80 2.65 0.58
N GLN A 416 -3.15 1.85 1.57
CA GLN A 416 -4.38 1.07 1.58
C GLN A 416 -5.43 1.80 2.42
N GLN A 417 -6.57 2.15 1.82
CA GLN A 417 -7.68 2.76 2.55
C GLN A 417 -8.63 1.71 3.15
N GLY A 418 -9.71 2.15 3.81
CA GLY A 418 -10.57 1.32 4.66
C GLY A 418 -10.98 -0.05 4.09
N ARG A 419 -11.43 -0.12 2.84
CA ARG A 419 -11.80 -1.37 2.13
C ARG A 419 -10.60 -2.14 1.56
N MET A 420 -9.39 -1.81 1.99
CA MET A 420 -8.12 -2.33 1.47
C MET A 420 -7.86 -2.02 -0.02
N THR A 421 -8.56 -1.03 -0.58
CA THR A 421 -8.32 -0.49 -1.93
C THR A 421 -7.06 0.39 -1.95
N LEU A 422 -6.43 0.46 -3.11
CA LEU A 422 -5.22 1.27 -3.32
C LEU A 422 -5.57 2.75 -3.47
N HIS A 423 -4.79 3.60 -2.81
CA HIS A 423 -4.95 5.05 -2.79
C HIS A 423 -3.58 5.72 -2.97
N LEU A 424 -3.54 6.86 -3.65
CA LEU A 424 -2.30 7.61 -3.86
C LEU A 424 -2.33 8.94 -3.11
N HIS A 425 -1.30 9.19 -2.31
CA HIS A 425 -0.95 10.53 -1.80
C HIS A 425 0.17 11.09 -2.67
N PHE A 426 0.00 12.30 -3.21
CA PHE A 426 0.91 12.83 -4.21
C PHE A 426 1.32 14.27 -3.91
N LEU A 427 2.63 14.52 -3.88
CA LEU A 427 3.24 15.84 -3.77
C LEU A 427 3.81 16.24 -5.14
N LEU A 428 3.55 17.47 -5.56
CA LEU A 428 3.97 18.00 -6.86
C LEU A 428 4.61 19.39 -6.70
N TRP A 429 5.75 19.58 -7.34
CA TRP A 429 6.48 20.84 -7.43
C TRP A 429 6.37 21.40 -8.84
N ILE A 430 6.09 22.69 -8.93
CA ILE A 430 5.98 23.40 -10.21
C ILE A 430 7.21 24.29 -10.40
N GLU A 431 7.81 24.21 -11.58
CA GLU A 431 8.94 25.04 -11.99
C GLU A 431 8.59 26.54 -11.90
N GLY A 432 9.53 27.35 -11.41
CA GLY A 432 9.32 28.79 -11.23
C GLY A 432 8.47 29.18 -10.02
N SER A 433 8.05 28.23 -9.18
CA SER A 433 7.36 28.54 -7.91
C SER A 433 8.29 29.35 -7.00
N LEU A 434 7.82 30.51 -6.53
CA LEU A 434 8.57 31.33 -5.57
C LEU A 434 8.68 30.64 -4.21
N PRO A 435 9.77 30.86 -3.46
CA PRO A 435 9.86 30.43 -2.07
C PRO A 435 8.69 30.98 -1.24
N LEU A 436 8.14 30.18 -0.33
CA LEU A 436 6.93 30.55 0.42
C LEU A 436 7.06 31.83 1.25
N HIS A 437 8.25 32.15 1.76
CA HIS A 437 8.46 33.39 2.49
C HIS A 437 8.30 34.62 1.57
N VAL A 438 8.80 34.53 0.34
CA VAL A 438 8.62 35.57 -0.69
C VAL A 438 7.16 35.67 -1.11
N VAL A 439 6.47 34.54 -1.29
CA VAL A 439 5.02 34.55 -1.59
C VAL A 439 4.26 35.25 -0.47
N ARG A 440 4.54 34.90 0.79
CA ARG A 440 3.92 35.53 1.97
C ARG A 440 4.21 37.03 2.02
N GLU A 441 5.47 37.44 1.86
CA GLU A 441 5.85 38.86 1.86
C GLU A 441 5.13 39.64 0.78
N ARG A 442 5.04 39.11 -0.45
CA ARG A 442 4.31 39.76 -1.55
C ARG A 442 2.80 39.83 -1.33
N LEU A 443 2.24 38.80 -0.70
CA LEU A 443 0.81 38.79 -0.31
C LEU A 443 0.52 39.82 0.80
N MET A 444 1.47 40.03 1.73
CA MET A 444 1.35 41.01 2.81
C MET A 444 1.70 42.43 2.38
N SER A 445 2.50 42.61 1.33
CA SER A 445 2.92 43.93 0.81
C SER A 445 1.90 44.57 -0.15
N GLU A 446 0.66 44.07 -0.19
CA GLU A 446 -0.40 44.52 -1.09
C GLU A 446 -0.01 44.54 -2.58
N ASP A 447 0.88 43.62 -3.03
CA ASP A 447 1.20 43.45 -4.46
C ASP A 447 -0.05 42.93 -5.20
N SER A 448 -0.87 43.86 -5.69
CA SER A 448 -2.20 43.54 -6.20
C SER A 448 -2.14 42.71 -7.49
N ASP A 449 -1.10 42.88 -8.29
CA ASP A 449 -0.95 42.16 -9.56
C ASP A 449 -0.49 40.73 -9.32
N PHE A 450 0.50 40.54 -8.43
CA PHE A 450 0.91 39.20 -8.00
C PHE A 450 -0.24 38.45 -7.33
N THR A 451 -0.96 39.11 -6.42
CA THR A 451 -2.10 38.52 -5.71
C THR A 451 -3.18 38.05 -6.68
N LYS A 452 -3.60 38.90 -7.63
CA LYS A 452 -4.59 38.53 -8.65
C LYS A 452 -4.10 37.36 -9.50
N ALA A 453 -2.85 37.41 -9.98
CA ALA A 453 -2.29 36.34 -10.80
C ALA A 453 -2.22 35.00 -10.06
N LEU A 454 -1.82 35.01 -8.79
CA LEU A 454 -1.76 33.81 -7.95
C LEU A 454 -3.15 33.21 -7.71
N LEU A 455 -4.14 34.05 -7.36
CA LEU A 455 -5.52 33.61 -7.17
C LEU A 455 -6.10 33.01 -8.45
N LEU A 456 -5.92 33.67 -9.59
CA LEU A 456 -6.37 33.17 -10.90
C LEU A 456 -5.71 31.83 -11.24
N TYR A 457 -4.41 31.69 -10.99
CA TYR A 457 -3.70 30.43 -11.19
C TYR A 457 -4.28 29.31 -10.31
N ILE A 458 -4.47 29.55 -9.00
CA ILE A 458 -4.98 28.54 -8.08
C ILE A 458 -6.43 28.16 -8.44
N GLU A 459 -7.30 29.13 -8.74
CA GLU A 459 -8.69 28.90 -9.15
C GLU A 459 -8.79 28.16 -10.49
N SER A 460 -7.81 28.33 -11.39
CA SER A 460 -7.75 27.53 -12.62
C SER A 460 -7.43 26.06 -12.39
N CYS A 461 -6.81 25.73 -11.25
CA CYS A 461 -6.35 24.38 -10.92
C CYS A 461 -7.30 23.62 -9.99
N GLN A 462 -8.00 24.29 -9.08
CA GLN A 462 -8.89 23.64 -8.11
C GLN A 462 -10.17 24.43 -7.86
N VAL A 463 -11.26 23.71 -7.60
CA VAL A 463 -12.57 24.27 -7.27
C VAL A 463 -13.11 23.67 -5.98
N GLY A 464 -13.82 24.49 -5.19
CA GLY A 464 -14.52 24.09 -3.97
C GLY A 464 -16.04 24.20 -4.09
N GLU A 465 -16.57 24.10 -5.32
CA GLU A 465 -17.98 24.25 -5.67
C GLU A 465 -18.32 23.39 -6.91
N PHE A 466 -19.62 23.23 -7.19
CA PHE A 466 -20.11 22.63 -8.44
C PHE A 466 -20.20 23.70 -9.54
N SER A 467 -19.97 23.30 -10.79
CA SER A 467 -19.87 24.23 -11.93
C SER A 467 -21.22 24.54 -12.57
N THR A 468 -22.25 23.71 -12.33
CA THR A 468 -23.54 23.77 -13.02
C THR A 468 -24.74 23.97 -12.09
N GLY A 469 -24.51 24.46 -10.87
CA GLY A 469 -25.53 24.73 -9.85
C GLY A 469 -25.02 24.47 -8.44
N SER A 470 -25.88 24.61 -7.43
CA SER A 470 -25.57 24.20 -6.06
C SER A 470 -25.51 22.67 -5.94
N MET A 471 -24.95 22.15 -4.83
CA MET A 471 -25.01 20.72 -4.51
C MET A 471 -26.45 20.18 -4.55
N GLU A 472 -27.42 20.94 -4.06
CA GLU A 472 -28.82 20.57 -4.08
C GLU A 472 -29.36 20.45 -5.51
N ASP A 473 -29.04 21.41 -6.39
CA ASP A 473 -29.43 21.38 -7.80
C ASP A 473 -28.85 20.14 -8.53
N VAL A 474 -27.57 19.85 -8.28
CA VAL A 474 -26.88 18.68 -8.84
C VAL A 474 -27.51 17.39 -8.31
N GLN A 475 -27.78 17.28 -7.01
CA GLN A 475 -28.43 16.11 -6.41
C GLN A 475 -29.83 15.87 -6.97
N ASN A 476 -30.64 16.93 -7.06
CA ASN A 476 -32.01 16.86 -7.59
C ASN A 476 -32.02 16.44 -9.05
N ARG A 477 -31.15 17.03 -9.88
CA ARG A 477 -30.99 16.64 -11.29
C ARG A 477 -30.54 15.19 -11.44
N THR A 478 -29.56 14.76 -10.65
CA THR A 478 -29.04 13.38 -10.69
C THR A 478 -30.12 12.38 -10.30
N ALA A 479 -30.87 12.64 -9.22
CA ALA A 479 -31.98 11.80 -8.77
C ALA A 479 -33.13 11.76 -9.78
N TYR A 480 -33.47 12.91 -10.40
CA TYR A 480 -34.47 12.98 -11.46
C TYR A 480 -34.09 12.12 -12.68
N LEU A 481 -32.82 12.17 -13.10
CA LEU A 481 -32.32 11.40 -14.23
C LEU A 481 -32.32 9.88 -13.95
N GLU A 482 -31.96 9.47 -12.73
CA GLU A 482 -32.04 8.07 -12.28
C GLU A 482 -33.49 7.54 -12.26
N THR A 483 -34.42 8.31 -11.70
CA THR A 483 -35.84 7.91 -11.59
C THR A 483 -36.53 7.82 -12.95
N ARG A 484 -36.20 8.71 -13.90
CA ARG A 484 -36.74 8.66 -15.27
C ARG A 484 -36.23 7.45 -16.04
N SER A 485 -34.96 7.08 -15.85
CA SER A 485 -34.33 5.93 -16.54
C SER A 485 -34.80 4.58 -16.00
N ASN A 486 -35.27 4.54 -14.74
CA ASN A 486 -35.81 3.34 -14.11
C ASN A 486 -37.33 3.14 -14.32
N ARG A 487 -38.01 3.99 -15.10
CA ARG A 487 -39.44 3.77 -15.41
C ARG A 487 -39.57 2.57 -16.36
N PRO A 488 -40.35 1.53 -16.00
CA PRO A 488 -40.67 0.46 -16.92
C PRO A 488 -41.34 1.05 -18.16
N SER A 489 -40.87 0.68 -19.36
CA SER A 489 -41.61 0.95 -20.58
C SER A 489 -42.97 0.26 -20.48
N THR A 490 -44.05 1.02 -20.30
CA THR A 490 -45.41 0.49 -20.27
C THR A 490 -45.79 -0.03 -21.64
N GLN A 491 -45.44 -1.29 -21.93
CA GLN A 491 -46.08 -2.16 -22.92
C GLN A 491 -46.09 -3.61 -22.41
N SER A 492 -46.83 -3.88 -21.34
CA SER A 492 -47.55 -5.14 -21.13
C SER A 492 -48.44 -5.02 -19.88
N GLN A 493 -49.63 -5.60 -19.94
CA GLN A 493 -50.74 -5.54 -18.99
C GLN A 493 -50.37 -5.87 -17.52
N PRO A 494 -51.19 -5.41 -16.54
CA PRO A 494 -50.91 -5.56 -15.11
C PRO A 494 -51.08 -7.01 -14.65
N ASP A 495 -50.11 -7.52 -13.89
CA ASP A 495 -50.26 -8.74 -13.09
C ASP A 495 -50.62 -8.36 -11.64
N ILE A 496 -51.48 -9.16 -11.02
CA ILE A 496 -52.43 -8.74 -9.98
C ILE A 496 -51.84 -8.70 -8.55
N HIS A 497 -50.51 -8.63 -8.41
CA HIS A 497 -49.84 -8.77 -7.11
C HIS A 497 -49.08 -7.54 -6.56
N ASP A 498 -49.06 -6.40 -7.24
CA ASP A 498 -48.45 -5.17 -6.72
C ASP A 498 -49.42 -4.30 -5.88
N VAL A 499 -50.21 -4.95 -5.02
CA VAL A 499 -50.97 -4.28 -3.97
C VAL A 499 -50.35 -4.68 -2.63
N ILE A 500 -49.87 -3.67 -1.90
CA ILE A 500 -49.23 -3.68 -0.57
C ILE A 500 -47.70 -3.59 -0.62
N THR A 501 -47.18 -2.36 -0.76
CA THR A 501 -46.25 -1.73 0.20
C THR A 501 -45.91 -0.30 -0.25
N THR A 502 -46.86 0.61 -0.07
CA THR A 502 -46.59 2.05 -0.05
C THR A 502 -46.96 2.59 1.34
N SER A 503 -45.94 3.00 2.10
CA SER A 503 -46.13 3.96 3.17
C SER A 503 -44.93 4.89 3.32
N SER A 504 -45.25 6.17 3.14
CA SER A 504 -44.66 7.39 3.66
C SER A 504 -43.23 7.79 3.25
N VAL A 505 -43.14 8.50 2.12
CA VAL A 505 -42.37 9.75 2.07
C VAL A 505 -43.35 10.88 1.73
N VAL A 506 -43.50 11.80 2.67
CA VAL A 506 -44.31 13.02 2.55
C VAL A 506 -43.57 13.98 1.62
N MET A 507 -44.16 14.25 0.46
CA MET A 507 -43.79 15.37 -0.42
C MET A 507 -44.39 16.64 0.18
N ASN A 508 -43.56 17.65 0.44
CA ASN A 508 -44.04 19.02 0.63
C ASN A 508 -44.06 19.71 -0.72
N ASP A 509 -45.27 20.06 -1.16
CA ASP A 509 -45.56 20.87 -2.34
C ASP A 509 -45.10 22.32 -2.14
N TYR A 510 -44.05 22.75 -2.84
CA TYR A 510 -43.84 24.13 -3.27
C TYR A 510 -42.90 24.14 -4.49
N ALA A 511 -43.45 23.88 -5.67
CA ALA A 511 -42.82 24.23 -6.94
C ALA A 511 -43.77 25.20 -7.66
N SER A 512 -43.54 26.50 -7.45
CA SER A 512 -44.19 27.54 -8.22
C SER A 512 -43.67 27.50 -9.66
N GLU A 513 -44.62 27.53 -10.58
CA GLU A 513 -44.47 27.60 -12.02
C GLU A 513 -43.51 28.71 -12.46
N GLN A 514 -42.41 28.34 -13.10
CA GLN A 514 -41.84 29.13 -14.20
C GLN A 514 -40.99 28.24 -15.12
N SER A 515 -41.58 28.05 -16.29
CA SER A 515 -41.15 27.36 -17.50
C SER A 515 -39.67 27.53 -17.91
N ALA A 516 -38.97 26.40 -18.01
CA ALA A 516 -37.94 26.21 -19.05
C ALA A 516 -38.42 25.10 -19.99
N LYS A 517 -38.56 25.44 -21.27
CA LYS A 517 -39.11 24.59 -22.33
C LYS A 517 -38.26 23.31 -22.50
N ALA A 518 -38.87 22.18 -22.17
CA ALA A 518 -38.38 20.86 -22.53
C ALA A 518 -38.81 20.55 -23.98
N GLY A 519 -37.88 20.73 -24.92
CA GLY A 519 -38.00 20.29 -26.30
C GLY A 519 -36.60 20.06 -26.85
N ASP A 520 -36.37 18.87 -27.42
CA ASP A 520 -35.18 18.46 -28.16
C ASP A 520 -33.95 17.96 -27.38
N LEU A 521 -34.12 16.94 -26.52
CA LEU A 521 -33.04 16.01 -26.21
C LEU A 521 -33.46 14.58 -26.61
N PRO A 522 -32.63 13.82 -27.34
CA PRO A 522 -32.95 12.44 -27.71
C PRO A 522 -33.18 11.58 -26.47
N ASP A 523 -33.97 10.53 -26.64
CA ASP A 523 -34.32 9.51 -25.64
C ASP A 523 -33.10 8.68 -25.22
N VAL A 524 -32.14 9.30 -24.53
CA VAL A 524 -30.95 8.64 -23.99
C VAL A 524 -31.22 8.36 -22.52
N SER A 525 -31.36 7.08 -22.18
CA SER A 525 -31.39 6.64 -20.78
C SER A 525 -30.14 7.18 -20.07
N TYR A 526 -30.34 7.85 -18.94
CA TYR A 526 -29.24 8.37 -18.16
C TYR A 526 -28.36 7.22 -17.62
N ILE A 527 -27.05 7.45 -17.63
CA ILE A 527 -26.05 6.48 -17.19
C ILE A 527 -25.16 7.13 -16.13
N ASP A 528 -24.98 6.45 -14.99
CA ASP A 528 -24.04 6.88 -13.94
C ASP A 528 -22.62 7.06 -14.53
N PRO A 529 -22.08 8.30 -14.54
CA PRO A 529 -20.79 8.60 -15.16
C PRO A 529 -19.60 7.95 -14.46
N THR A 530 -19.77 7.46 -13.24
CA THR A 530 -18.72 6.69 -12.53
C THR A 530 -18.56 5.27 -13.08
N LEU A 531 -19.50 4.81 -13.93
CA LEU A 531 -19.51 3.49 -14.56
C LEU A 531 -19.10 3.53 -16.04
N THR A 532 -18.69 4.69 -16.57
CA THR A 532 -18.35 4.87 -17.98
C THR A 532 -16.92 5.39 -18.16
N LEU A 533 -16.43 5.36 -19.40
CA LEU A 533 -15.15 5.97 -19.75
C LEU A 533 -15.31 7.49 -19.94
N PRO A 534 -14.27 8.30 -19.69
CA PRO A 534 -14.26 9.72 -20.05
C PRO A 534 -14.47 9.91 -21.56
N GLU A 535 -15.29 10.90 -21.91
CA GLU A 535 -15.47 11.31 -23.31
C GLU A 535 -14.32 12.25 -23.71
N ALA A 536 -13.67 11.94 -24.84
CA ALA A 536 -12.58 12.77 -25.35
C ALA A 536 -13.11 14.09 -25.92
N PRO A 537 -12.36 15.20 -25.80
CA PRO A 537 -12.74 16.45 -26.46
C PRO A 537 -12.75 16.26 -28.00
N PRO A 538 -13.54 17.07 -28.73
CA PRO A 538 -13.55 17.08 -30.18
C PRO A 538 -12.14 17.25 -30.76
N SER A 539 -11.84 16.52 -31.83
CA SER A 539 -10.52 16.57 -32.50
C SER A 539 -10.35 17.77 -33.42
N SER A 540 -11.45 18.42 -33.81
CA SER A 540 -11.47 19.59 -34.67
C SER A 540 -10.89 20.81 -33.95
N GLN A 541 -9.91 21.47 -34.56
CA GLN A 541 -9.32 22.71 -34.04
C GLN A 541 -9.77 23.91 -34.88
N CYS A 542 -10.02 25.04 -34.21
CA CYS A 542 -10.34 26.30 -34.87
C CYS A 542 -9.11 26.88 -35.58
N SER A 543 -9.24 27.20 -36.86
CA SER A 543 -8.15 27.74 -37.70
C SER A 543 -7.61 29.09 -37.23
N SER A 544 -8.37 29.82 -36.40
CA SER A 544 -8.00 31.15 -35.91
C SER A 544 -7.12 31.12 -34.65
N GLY A 545 -6.89 29.96 -34.05
CA GLY A 545 -6.16 29.80 -32.79
C GLY A 545 -6.84 30.44 -31.56
N ARG A 546 -8.04 31.02 -31.74
CA ARG A 546 -8.85 31.69 -30.70
C ARG A 546 -10.04 30.79 -30.35
N HIS A 547 -10.29 30.60 -29.05
CA HIS A 547 -11.24 29.61 -28.53
C HIS A 547 -12.63 30.24 -28.27
N PHE A 548 -13.59 29.39 -27.87
CA PHE A 548 -15.01 29.68 -27.65
C PHE A 548 -15.32 31.00 -26.90
N ASP A 549 -14.45 31.41 -25.97
CA ASP A 549 -14.63 32.64 -25.18
C ASP A 549 -14.31 33.94 -25.95
N ASP A 550 -13.66 33.85 -27.12
CA ASP A 550 -13.34 34.99 -27.99
C ASP A 550 -14.45 35.30 -29.02
N GLY A 551 -15.64 34.69 -28.88
CA GLY A 551 -16.80 34.96 -29.73
C GLY A 551 -16.76 34.30 -31.12
N CYS A 552 -15.93 33.27 -31.31
CA CYS A 552 -15.85 32.52 -32.58
C CYS A 552 -16.95 31.45 -32.67
N ASP A 553 -17.79 31.54 -33.72
CA ASP A 553 -18.90 30.60 -33.99
C ASP A 553 -18.61 29.64 -35.15
N CYS A 554 -17.38 29.12 -35.23
CA CYS A 554 -17.08 28.03 -36.16
C CYS A 554 -17.58 26.68 -35.60
N GLU A 555 -17.74 25.68 -36.47
CA GLU A 555 -18.21 24.34 -36.08
C GLU A 555 -17.35 23.72 -34.97
N ALA A 556 -16.02 23.79 -35.10
CA ALA A 556 -15.10 23.31 -34.07
C ALA A 556 -15.29 24.00 -32.70
N CYS A 557 -15.55 25.31 -32.69
CA CYS A 557 -15.82 26.05 -31.45
C CYS A 557 -17.18 25.68 -30.85
N ARG A 558 -18.21 25.45 -31.68
CA ARG A 558 -19.52 24.98 -31.21
C ARG A 558 -19.45 23.59 -30.61
N GLU A 559 -18.78 22.65 -31.28
CA GLU A 559 -18.56 21.30 -30.79
C GLU A 559 -17.79 21.31 -29.47
N PHE A 560 -16.72 22.09 -29.39
CA PHE A 560 -15.94 22.25 -28.17
C PHE A 560 -16.78 22.86 -27.03
N GLY A 561 -17.55 23.91 -27.31
CA GLY A 561 -18.46 24.52 -26.34
C GLY A 561 -19.53 23.56 -25.83
N LEU A 562 -20.07 22.69 -26.71
CA LEU A 562 -21.01 21.64 -26.31
C LEU A 562 -20.32 20.59 -25.44
N TRP A 563 -19.14 20.14 -25.82
CA TRP A 563 -18.34 19.21 -25.02
C TRP A 563 -18.00 19.81 -23.65
N CYS A 564 -17.63 21.09 -23.55
CA CYS A 564 -17.38 21.77 -22.27
C CYS A 564 -18.61 21.75 -21.36
N LYS A 565 -19.82 21.99 -21.89
CA LYS A 565 -21.06 21.88 -21.11
C LYS A 565 -21.25 20.46 -20.56
N THR A 566 -21.05 19.45 -21.41
CA THR A 566 -21.12 18.03 -21.00
C THR A 566 -20.04 17.69 -19.97
N PHE A 567 -18.81 18.15 -20.15
CA PHE A 567 -17.68 17.96 -19.25
C PHE A 567 -18.01 18.47 -17.85
N TRP A 568 -18.49 19.71 -17.72
CA TRP A 568 -18.82 20.30 -16.42
C TRP A 568 -20.00 19.60 -15.75
N SER A 569 -21.09 19.35 -16.49
CA SER A 569 -22.26 18.63 -15.95
C SER A 569 -21.90 17.21 -15.50
N THR A 570 -21.04 16.52 -16.25
CA THR A 570 -20.58 15.16 -15.93
C THR A 570 -19.64 15.16 -14.73
N THR A 571 -18.76 16.17 -14.64
CA THR A 571 -17.83 16.30 -13.52
C THR A 571 -18.58 16.55 -12.21
N ASP A 572 -19.58 17.42 -12.22
CA ASP A 572 -20.43 17.68 -11.06
C ASP A 572 -21.17 16.42 -10.57
N ASP A 573 -21.70 15.61 -11.49
CA ASP A 573 -22.34 14.33 -11.17
C ASP A 573 -21.36 13.35 -10.49
N ILE A 574 -20.14 13.19 -11.04
CA ILE A 574 -19.09 12.36 -10.42
C ILE A 574 -18.73 12.90 -9.03
N MET A 575 -18.53 14.22 -8.89
CA MET A 575 -18.19 14.88 -7.63
C MET A 575 -19.28 14.63 -6.58
N CYS A 576 -20.54 14.78 -6.95
CA CYS A 576 -21.68 14.53 -6.09
C CYS A 576 -21.68 13.08 -5.56
N ARG A 577 -21.36 12.11 -6.41
CA ARG A 577 -21.31 10.68 -6.07
C ARG A 577 -20.07 10.25 -5.28
N SER A 578 -18.91 10.85 -5.56
CA SER A 578 -17.61 10.31 -5.15
C SER A 578 -16.83 11.19 -4.17
N ASN A 579 -17.06 12.51 -4.17
CA ASN A 579 -16.30 13.49 -3.41
C ASN A 579 -17.11 14.13 -2.26
N THR A 580 -18.42 13.88 -2.20
CA THR A 580 -19.29 14.36 -1.11
C THR A 580 -19.06 13.56 0.17
N HIS A 581 -18.64 14.26 1.23
CA HIS A 581 -18.48 13.68 2.55
C HIS A 581 -19.84 13.40 3.19
N ARG A 582 -19.97 12.24 3.82
CA ARG A 582 -21.11 11.89 4.68
C ARG A 582 -20.58 11.52 6.04
N CYS A 583 -21.10 12.18 7.08
CA CYS A 583 -20.71 11.87 8.45
C CYS A 583 -21.34 10.54 8.89
N TYR A 584 -20.53 9.70 9.52
CA TYR A 584 -20.98 8.45 10.12
C TYR A 584 -20.45 8.31 11.54
N SER A 585 -21.29 7.76 12.43
CA SER A 585 -20.88 7.44 13.80
C SER A 585 -20.01 6.17 13.85
N LYS A 586 -19.13 6.10 14.86
CA LYS A 586 -18.36 4.89 15.16
C LYS A 586 -19.28 3.84 15.79
N ARG A 587 -18.96 2.57 15.59
CA ARG A 587 -19.68 1.45 16.23
C ARG A 587 -19.26 1.38 17.70
N ASP A 588 -20.18 1.69 18.62
CA ASP A 588 -19.99 1.47 20.06
C ASP A 588 -20.29 0.01 20.41
N ASN A 589 -19.30 -0.70 20.98
CA ASN A 589 -19.49 -2.08 21.46
C ASN A 589 -20.25 -2.17 22.80
N SER A 590 -20.69 -1.05 23.41
CA SER A 590 -21.18 -1.03 24.80
C SER A 590 -22.49 -0.29 25.09
N SER A 591 -23.28 0.16 24.10
CA SER A 591 -24.47 0.98 24.39
C SER A 591 -25.67 0.64 23.48
N LYS A 592 -26.58 -0.21 23.99
CA LYS A 592 -27.95 -0.44 23.45
C LYS A 592 -28.89 0.77 23.64
N LYS A 593 -28.39 2.01 23.61
CA LYS A 593 -29.22 3.23 23.69
C LYS A 593 -29.08 4.02 22.39
N SER A 594 -30.05 3.88 21.50
CA SER A 594 -30.17 4.68 20.28
C SER A 594 -30.41 6.15 20.66
N ASN A 595 -29.36 6.96 20.65
CA ASN A 595 -29.53 8.40 20.73
C ASN A 595 -29.97 8.89 19.34
N LYS A 596 -31.21 9.38 19.20
CA LYS A 596 -31.82 9.77 17.91
C LYS A 596 -31.07 10.89 17.17
N ASN A 597 -30.11 11.56 17.82
CA ASN A 597 -29.34 12.68 17.27
C ASN A 597 -27.95 12.29 16.72
N LEU A 598 -27.56 11.01 16.73
CA LEU A 598 -26.27 10.57 16.19
C LEU A 598 -26.41 10.20 14.70
N PRO A 599 -25.41 10.53 13.84
CA PRO A 599 -25.38 10.11 12.44
C PRO A 599 -25.46 8.59 12.29
N LYS A 600 -25.96 8.11 11.14
CA LYS A 600 -26.01 6.68 10.82
C LYS A 600 -24.63 6.04 11.02
N GLN A 601 -24.60 4.78 11.48
CA GLN A 601 -23.33 4.07 11.68
C GLN A 601 -22.68 3.77 10.34
N HIS A 602 -21.35 3.89 10.27
CA HIS A 602 -20.62 3.52 9.05
C HIS A 602 -20.68 2.01 8.85
N PRO A 603 -20.93 1.49 7.63
CA PRO A 603 -20.96 0.05 7.37
C PRO A 603 -19.68 -0.71 7.73
N THR A 604 -18.54 -0.01 7.88
CA THR A 604 -17.26 -0.62 8.28
C THR A 604 -16.87 -0.33 9.74
N GLY A 605 -17.79 0.24 10.54
CA GLY A 605 -17.57 0.66 11.93
C GLY A 605 -16.62 1.86 12.13
N LYS A 606 -15.86 2.26 11.10
CA LYS A 606 -14.97 3.44 11.09
C LYS A 606 -15.77 4.70 10.78
N GLY A 607 -16.47 5.21 11.77
CA GLY A 607 -17.08 6.54 11.71
C GLY A 607 -16.05 7.67 11.79
N CYS A 608 -16.34 8.80 11.14
CA CYS A 608 -15.53 10.01 11.23
C CYS A 608 -15.91 10.88 12.44
N VAL A 609 -17.04 10.62 13.09
CA VAL A 609 -17.52 11.42 14.21
C VAL A 609 -16.83 10.98 15.50
N ASN A 610 -16.26 11.95 16.23
CA ASN A 610 -15.64 11.70 17.54
C ASN A 610 -16.69 11.62 18.65
N GLU A 611 -16.26 11.34 19.88
CA GLU A 611 -17.14 11.27 21.07
C GLU A 611 -17.88 12.58 21.36
N LYS A 612 -17.35 13.71 20.89
CA LYS A 612 -17.96 15.04 21.04
C LYS A 612 -18.97 15.37 19.94
N GLY A 613 -19.21 14.46 18.99
CA GLY A 613 -20.10 14.71 17.85
C GLY A 613 -19.46 15.49 16.70
N GLU A 614 -18.15 15.77 16.76
CA GLU A 614 -17.44 16.53 15.72
C GLU A 614 -16.85 15.60 14.67
N CYS A 615 -16.89 16.03 13.41
CA CYS A 615 -16.26 15.28 12.32
C CYS A 615 -14.72 15.43 12.38
N THR A 616 -14.02 14.32 12.58
CA THR A 616 -12.55 14.27 12.56
C THR A 616 -11.94 14.63 11.20
N ALA A 617 -12.71 14.53 10.12
CA ALA A 617 -12.34 15.03 8.79
C ALA A 617 -12.58 16.55 8.62
N ARG A 618 -13.05 17.24 9.69
CA ARG A 618 -13.30 18.68 9.77
C ARG A 618 -14.37 19.18 8.80
N PHE A 619 -15.47 18.44 8.71
CA PHE A 619 -16.70 18.85 8.03
C PHE A 619 -17.78 19.33 9.04
N PRO A 620 -18.67 20.26 8.68
CA PRO A 620 -18.69 21.00 7.41
C PRO A 620 -17.48 21.94 7.27
N ARG A 621 -17.08 22.21 6.02
CA ARG A 621 -16.02 23.17 5.72
C ARG A 621 -16.58 24.60 5.76
N LYS A 622 -15.75 25.57 6.13
CA LYS A 622 -16.13 26.99 6.10
C LYS A 622 -16.40 27.44 4.66
N ILE A 623 -17.53 28.12 4.45
CA ILE A 623 -17.88 28.78 3.18
C ILE A 623 -17.04 30.06 3.01
N VAL A 624 -16.57 30.29 1.78
CA VAL A 624 -15.87 31.48 1.34
C VAL A 624 -16.42 31.89 -0.02
N GLU A 625 -17.12 33.02 -0.09
CA GLU A 625 -17.79 33.46 -1.33
C GLU A 625 -16.83 33.89 -2.43
N HIS A 626 -15.74 34.56 -2.05
CA HIS A 626 -14.73 35.06 -2.98
C HIS A 626 -13.33 34.80 -2.42
N SER A 627 -12.43 34.39 -3.31
CA SER A 627 -11.03 34.21 -2.95
C SER A 627 -10.41 35.53 -2.48
N HIS A 628 -9.77 35.52 -1.32
CA HIS A 628 -9.11 36.69 -0.76
C HIS A 628 -7.91 36.27 0.09
N VAL A 629 -7.04 37.24 0.35
CA VAL A 629 -5.85 37.08 1.19
C VAL A 629 -6.13 37.69 2.54
N ASP A 630 -5.81 36.97 3.60
CA ASP A 630 -5.70 37.53 4.94
C ASP A 630 -4.38 38.31 5.03
N LEU A 631 -4.47 39.64 5.14
CA LEU A 631 -3.31 40.55 5.15
C LEU A 631 -2.44 40.41 6.40
N GLU A 632 -2.98 39.92 7.51
CA GLU A 632 -2.22 39.72 8.75
C GLU A 632 -1.38 38.44 8.68
N THR A 633 -1.95 37.38 8.10
CA THR A 633 -1.34 36.05 8.10
C THR A 633 -0.72 35.64 6.76
N GLY A 634 -1.02 36.35 5.67
CA GLY A 634 -0.68 35.97 4.29
C GLY A 634 -1.38 34.69 3.83
N HIS A 635 -2.43 34.24 4.54
CA HIS A 635 -3.18 33.04 4.20
C HIS A 635 -4.16 33.32 3.06
N VAL A 636 -4.19 32.44 2.04
CA VAL A 636 -5.17 32.55 0.95
C VAL A 636 -6.42 31.75 1.32
N ASN A 637 -7.53 32.46 1.50
CA ASN A 637 -8.85 31.86 1.61
C ASN A 637 -9.44 31.74 0.21
N LEU A 638 -9.52 30.52 -0.31
CA LEU A 638 -10.05 30.27 -1.65
C LEU A 638 -11.57 30.19 -1.65
N ARG A 639 -12.16 30.59 -2.78
CA ARG A 639 -13.59 30.43 -3.03
C ARG A 639 -14.02 28.99 -2.80
N LYS A 640 -15.01 28.83 -1.94
CA LYS A 640 -15.54 27.55 -1.51
C LYS A 640 -17.01 27.74 -1.11
N ARG A 641 -17.92 27.38 -2.01
CA ARG A 641 -19.36 27.51 -1.79
C ARG A 641 -20.02 26.24 -1.28
N GLU A 642 -19.28 25.13 -1.25
CA GLU A 642 -19.81 23.85 -0.84
C GLU A 642 -19.11 23.32 0.42
N GLU A 643 -19.88 23.16 1.48
CA GLU A 643 -19.39 22.76 2.81
C GLU A 643 -18.96 21.29 2.87
N TRP A 644 -19.58 20.42 2.07
CA TRP A 644 -19.50 18.96 2.20
C TRP A 644 -18.57 18.28 1.20
N ILE A 645 -17.80 19.05 0.43
CA ILE A 645 -16.73 18.55 -0.45
C ILE A 645 -15.37 19.11 -0.04
N ASN A 646 -14.28 18.45 -0.39
CA ASN A 646 -12.96 19.10 -0.42
C ASN A 646 -12.79 19.90 -1.74
N CYS A 647 -11.67 20.60 -1.88
CA CYS A 647 -11.31 21.19 -3.16
C CYS A 647 -10.83 20.08 -4.10
N VAL A 648 -11.17 20.17 -5.38
CA VAL A 648 -10.80 19.16 -6.38
C VAL A 648 -10.32 19.84 -7.65
N THR A 649 -9.44 19.17 -8.41
CA THR A 649 -9.18 19.55 -9.81
C THR A 649 -10.21 18.87 -10.72
N PRO A 650 -11.08 19.62 -11.41
CA PRO A 650 -12.11 19.06 -12.29
C PRO A 650 -11.56 18.08 -13.32
N LEU A 651 -10.41 18.38 -13.93
CA LEU A 651 -9.73 17.50 -14.89
C LEU A 651 -9.37 16.13 -14.30
N ILE A 652 -8.93 16.09 -13.03
CA ILE A 652 -8.61 14.83 -12.34
C ILE A 652 -9.90 14.04 -12.14
N THR A 653 -10.94 14.68 -11.61
CA THR A 653 -12.22 14.01 -11.30
C THR A 653 -12.91 13.48 -12.56
N ALA A 654 -12.94 14.28 -13.63
CA ALA A 654 -13.53 13.90 -14.91
C ALA A 654 -12.78 12.74 -15.59
N SER A 655 -11.45 12.79 -15.63
CA SER A 655 -10.64 11.79 -16.32
C SER A 655 -10.51 10.49 -15.54
N SER A 656 -10.35 10.55 -14.22
CA SER A 656 -10.18 9.38 -13.37
C SER A 656 -11.50 8.76 -12.88
N ARG A 657 -12.62 9.51 -13.01
CA ARG A 657 -13.98 9.10 -12.59
C ARG A 657 -14.04 8.64 -11.12
N CYS A 658 -13.21 9.21 -10.26
CA CYS A 658 -12.99 8.70 -8.91
C CYS A 658 -12.88 9.81 -7.84
N ASN A 659 -12.90 9.41 -6.57
CA ASN A 659 -12.68 10.33 -5.47
C ASN A 659 -11.25 10.88 -5.52
N SER A 660 -11.15 12.20 -5.42
CA SER A 660 -9.93 12.98 -5.53
C SER A 660 -9.96 14.14 -4.53
N ASP A 661 -8.77 14.61 -4.17
CA ASP A 661 -8.61 15.81 -3.36
C ASP A 661 -7.44 16.60 -3.94
N THR A 662 -7.54 17.92 -3.95
CA THR A 662 -6.45 18.80 -4.40
C THR A 662 -6.36 19.98 -3.45
N THR A 663 -5.16 20.26 -3.00
CA THR A 663 -4.88 21.36 -2.08
C THR A 663 -3.63 22.09 -2.53
N SER A 664 -3.76 23.40 -2.78
CA SER A 664 -2.62 24.29 -2.99
C SER A 664 -1.84 24.48 -1.68
N LEU A 665 -0.52 24.41 -1.79
CA LEU A 665 0.43 24.63 -0.70
C LEU A 665 1.19 25.96 -0.85
N LEU A 666 0.78 26.80 -1.80
CA LEU A 666 1.44 28.08 -2.09
C LEU A 666 1.17 29.18 -1.05
N SER A 667 0.26 28.98 -0.10
CA SER A 667 -0.13 30.00 0.86
C SER A 667 -0.26 29.45 2.29
N GLY A 668 0.38 30.13 3.24
CA GLY A 668 0.19 29.93 4.67
C GLY A 668 1.12 28.91 5.35
N THR A 669 0.90 28.72 6.65
CA THR A 669 1.58 27.71 7.50
C THR A 669 1.13 26.27 7.20
N ALA A 670 0.15 26.10 6.30
CA ALA A 670 -0.43 24.83 5.89
C ALA A 670 0.61 23.85 5.35
N VAL A 671 1.74 24.30 4.79
CA VAL A 671 2.78 23.40 4.27
C VAL A 671 3.39 22.54 5.35
N LYS A 672 3.71 23.09 6.53
CA LYS A 672 4.25 22.28 7.64
C LYS A 672 3.21 21.27 8.13
N ALA A 673 1.94 21.67 8.19
CA ALA A 673 0.85 20.79 8.59
C ALA A 673 0.56 19.70 7.55
N THR A 674 0.59 20.01 6.25
CA THR A 674 0.38 19.07 5.16
C THR A 674 1.58 18.16 4.97
N LEU A 675 2.81 18.65 5.10
CA LEU A 675 4.00 17.80 5.13
C LEU A 675 3.96 16.87 6.34
N GLY A 676 3.66 17.39 7.54
CA GLY A 676 3.44 16.60 8.75
C GLY A 676 2.36 15.52 8.55
N TYR A 677 1.23 15.91 7.97
CA TYR A 677 0.14 15.01 7.62
C TYR A 677 0.55 13.95 6.59
N VAL A 678 1.20 14.32 5.49
CA VAL A 678 1.68 13.35 4.48
C VAL A 678 2.71 12.42 5.11
N THR A 679 3.59 12.93 5.96
CA THR A 679 4.57 12.10 6.68
C THR A 679 3.87 11.16 7.65
N ASP A 680 2.86 11.62 8.39
CA ASP A 680 2.03 10.78 9.25
C ASP A 680 1.33 9.68 8.45
N TYR A 681 0.84 10.00 7.24
CA TYR A 681 0.18 9.04 6.36
C TYR A 681 1.16 8.02 5.77
N ILE A 682 2.36 8.45 5.37
CA ILE A 682 3.46 7.56 4.98
C ILE A 682 3.80 6.64 6.16
N THR A 683 3.87 7.17 7.37
CA THR A 683 4.27 6.44 8.57
C THR A 683 3.12 5.86 9.36
N LYS A 684 1.87 5.87 8.87
CA LYS A 684 0.70 5.30 9.57
C LYS A 684 1.02 3.86 9.89
N SER A 685 1.48 3.67 11.12
CA SER A 685 2.07 2.44 11.57
C SER A 685 0.94 1.46 11.79
N THR A 686 1.00 0.30 11.15
CA THR A 686 0.11 -0.81 11.51
C THR A 686 0.34 -1.26 12.95
N LEU A 687 1.54 -1.03 13.51
CA LEU A 687 1.90 -1.38 14.88
C LEU A 687 2.50 -0.20 15.64
N LYS A 688 1.92 0.10 16.82
CA LYS A 688 2.45 1.09 17.78
C LYS A 688 3.72 0.56 18.45
N THR A 689 4.59 1.44 18.93
CA THR A 689 5.88 1.06 19.55
C THR A 689 5.74 0.04 20.69
N TYR A 690 4.71 0.15 21.53
CA TYR A 690 4.46 -0.84 22.58
C TYR A 690 4.17 -2.25 22.03
N GLN A 691 3.51 -2.34 20.88
CA GLN A 691 3.24 -3.62 20.21
C GLN A 691 4.52 -4.24 19.66
N LEU A 692 5.49 -3.42 19.24
CA LEU A 692 6.82 -3.88 18.82
C LEU A 692 7.57 -4.51 20.01
N PHE A 693 7.63 -3.82 21.16
CA PHE A 693 8.28 -4.36 22.35
C PHE A 693 7.59 -5.60 22.92
N SER A 694 6.26 -5.61 22.96
CA SER A 694 5.47 -6.79 23.33
C SER A 694 5.81 -8.00 22.44
N LEU A 695 5.95 -7.79 21.13
CA LEU A 695 6.27 -8.87 20.21
C LEU A 695 7.71 -9.35 20.34
N MET A 696 8.65 -8.44 20.59
CA MET A 696 10.04 -8.78 20.91
C MET A 696 10.11 -9.63 22.18
N TYR A 697 9.39 -9.24 23.23
CA TYR A 697 9.27 -10.01 24.47
C TYR A 697 8.72 -11.42 24.24
N ASP A 698 7.60 -11.53 23.53
CA ASP A 698 6.98 -12.81 23.19
C ASP A 698 7.92 -13.73 22.41
N THR A 699 8.59 -13.17 21.40
CA THR A 699 9.50 -13.92 20.52
C THR A 699 10.73 -14.40 21.28
N TYR A 700 11.30 -13.53 22.12
CA TYR A 700 12.46 -13.85 22.92
C TYR A 700 12.15 -14.96 23.94
N THR A 701 11.00 -14.86 24.61
CA THR A 701 10.57 -15.84 25.62
C THR A 701 10.25 -17.20 24.99
N LYS A 702 9.60 -17.23 23.82
CA LYS A 702 9.24 -18.48 23.11
C LYS A 702 10.43 -19.19 22.45
N HIS A 703 11.54 -18.49 22.25
CA HIS A 703 12.69 -18.98 21.51
C HIS A 703 14.01 -18.77 22.26
N SER A 704 13.98 -18.70 23.59
CA SER A 704 15.16 -18.53 24.45
C SER A 704 16.27 -19.51 24.12
N ASP A 705 15.89 -20.75 23.81
CA ASP A 705 16.82 -21.85 23.57
C ASP A 705 17.67 -21.62 22.31
N VAL A 706 17.11 -20.94 21.29
CA VAL A 706 17.75 -20.67 19.99
C VAL A 706 19.05 -19.86 20.12
N ILE A 707 19.18 -19.05 21.17
CA ILE A 707 20.41 -18.27 21.44
C ILE A 707 21.57 -19.17 21.88
N ASN A 708 21.26 -20.33 22.46
CA ASN A 708 22.22 -21.24 23.07
C ASN A 708 22.43 -22.54 22.26
N CYS A 709 21.63 -22.78 21.21
CA CYS A 709 21.64 -24.04 20.45
C CYS A 709 22.86 -24.24 19.53
N ASP A 710 23.50 -23.17 19.06
CA ASP A 710 24.62 -23.27 18.12
C ASP A 710 25.91 -22.85 18.84
N GLY A 711 26.97 -23.67 18.79
CA GLY A 711 28.29 -23.36 19.39
C GLY A 711 28.93 -22.03 18.93
N GLU A 712 28.34 -21.38 17.91
CA GLU A 712 28.65 -20.00 17.52
C GLU A 712 27.58 -19.00 18.02
N PRO A 713 27.92 -18.12 18.99
CA PRO A 713 27.09 -17.01 19.48
C PRO A 713 26.36 -16.20 18.42
N SER A 714 27.03 -15.97 17.30
CA SER A 714 26.56 -15.16 16.17
C SER A 714 25.36 -15.80 15.46
N ASN A 715 25.32 -17.13 15.36
CA ASN A 715 24.26 -17.81 14.61
C ASN A 715 22.94 -17.84 15.39
N GLY A 716 22.99 -18.03 16.71
CA GLY A 716 21.82 -17.96 17.60
C GLY A 716 21.19 -16.57 17.59
N ALA A 717 22.00 -15.52 17.72
CA ALA A 717 21.53 -14.13 17.64
C ALA A 717 20.89 -13.81 16.28
N ARG A 718 21.47 -14.29 15.18
CA ARG A 718 20.92 -14.15 13.82
C ARG A 718 19.53 -14.76 13.70
N LYS A 719 19.38 -16.02 14.15
CA LYS A 719 18.11 -16.75 14.12
C LYS A 719 17.06 -16.01 14.95
N MET A 720 17.44 -15.42 16.09
CA MET A 720 16.55 -14.61 16.91
C MET A 720 16.07 -13.34 16.18
N VAL A 721 16.96 -12.60 15.51
CA VAL A 721 16.57 -11.41 14.71
C VAL A 721 15.59 -11.79 13.60
N VAL A 722 15.87 -12.86 12.85
CA VAL A 722 14.96 -13.35 11.79
C VAL A 722 13.58 -13.65 12.37
N LYS A 723 13.52 -14.33 13.52
CA LYS A 723 12.26 -14.65 14.20
C LYS A 723 11.49 -13.39 14.62
N MET A 724 12.17 -12.38 15.15
CA MET A 724 11.56 -11.10 15.53
C MET A 724 11.03 -10.34 14.30
N VAL A 725 11.80 -10.24 13.21
CA VAL A 725 11.38 -9.60 11.95
C VAL A 725 10.18 -10.32 11.32
N ASN A 726 10.20 -11.65 11.30
CA ASN A 726 9.09 -12.43 10.78
C ASN A 726 7.83 -12.31 11.66
N ALA A 727 7.99 -12.25 12.98
CA ALA A 727 6.90 -11.98 13.89
C ALA A 727 6.27 -10.60 13.59
N LEU A 728 7.09 -9.56 13.45
CA LEU A 728 6.64 -8.19 13.13
C LEU A 728 5.87 -8.13 11.82
N SER A 729 6.40 -8.78 10.79
CA SER A 729 5.78 -8.85 9.47
C SER A 729 4.45 -9.59 9.52
N SER A 730 4.36 -10.66 10.31
CA SER A 730 3.13 -11.47 10.43
C SER A 730 1.97 -10.72 11.07
N LYS A 731 2.24 -9.68 11.88
CA LYS A 731 1.20 -8.89 12.57
C LYS A 731 0.66 -7.73 11.74
N SER A 732 1.22 -7.48 10.56
CA SER A 732 0.73 -6.42 9.66
C SER A 732 -0.27 -6.98 8.66
N GLU A 733 -1.47 -6.41 8.64
CA GLU A 733 -2.47 -6.75 7.63
C GLU A 733 -2.16 -6.11 6.29
N ILE A 734 -2.03 -6.93 5.25
CA ILE A 734 -1.90 -6.46 3.86
C ILE A 734 -3.17 -6.83 3.08
N GLY A 735 -3.73 -5.85 2.37
CA GLY A 735 -4.82 -6.06 1.41
C GLY A 735 -4.35 -6.70 0.11
N ALA A 736 -5.19 -7.55 -0.49
CA ALA A 736 -4.83 -8.36 -1.66
C ALA A 736 -4.33 -7.55 -2.88
N PRO A 737 -4.90 -6.37 -3.23
CA PRO A 737 -4.36 -5.56 -4.32
C PRO A 737 -2.93 -5.05 -4.06
N TYR A 738 -2.58 -4.71 -2.81
CA TYR A 738 -1.22 -4.27 -2.47
C TYR A 738 -0.23 -5.44 -2.45
N ALA A 739 -0.66 -6.61 -1.98
CA ALA A 739 0.11 -7.85 -2.13
C ALA A 739 0.42 -8.15 -3.60
N ALA A 740 -0.56 -7.99 -4.49
CA ALA A 740 -0.36 -8.15 -5.91
C ALA A 740 0.55 -7.06 -6.51
N LEU A 741 0.46 -5.80 -6.04
CA LEU A 741 1.33 -4.71 -6.44
C LEU A 741 2.81 -5.06 -6.21
N ILE A 742 3.12 -5.58 -5.02
CA ILE A 742 4.45 -6.09 -4.63
C ILE A 742 4.91 -7.22 -5.55
N LEU A 743 4.09 -8.26 -5.74
CA LEU A 743 4.46 -9.43 -6.55
C LEU A 743 4.63 -9.10 -8.04
N LEU A 744 3.89 -8.12 -8.55
CA LEU A 744 4.06 -7.59 -9.91
C LEU A 744 5.36 -6.78 -10.06
N GLY A 745 6.03 -6.44 -8.95
CA GLY A 745 7.19 -5.55 -8.93
C GLY A 745 6.85 -4.11 -9.30
N ASN A 746 5.60 -3.70 -9.05
CA ASN A 746 5.19 -2.31 -9.21
C ASN A 746 5.68 -1.49 -8.00
N PRO A 747 5.99 -0.21 -8.19
CA PRO A 747 6.46 0.64 -7.10
C PRO A 747 5.37 0.84 -6.03
N ASP A 748 5.78 0.85 -4.75
CA ASP A 748 4.97 1.28 -3.61
C ASP A 748 5.00 2.80 -3.42
N HIS A 749 5.87 3.50 -4.14
CA HIS A 749 5.92 4.93 -4.28
C HIS A 749 6.57 5.35 -5.60
N TYR A 750 6.10 6.47 -6.16
CA TYR A 750 6.52 7.02 -7.44
C TYR A 750 7.34 8.27 -7.21
N THR A 751 8.54 8.35 -7.79
CA THR A 751 9.46 9.47 -7.56
C THR A 751 10.03 9.98 -8.87
N SER A 752 10.18 11.29 -8.95
CA SER A 752 10.90 11.98 -10.03
C SER A 752 12.43 11.92 -9.87
N HIS A 753 12.90 11.77 -8.63
CA HIS A 753 14.31 11.82 -8.25
C HIS A 753 14.79 10.47 -7.71
N SER A 754 16.10 10.28 -7.75
CA SER A 754 16.78 9.14 -7.14
C SER A 754 17.40 9.55 -5.81
N TYR A 755 17.50 8.61 -4.87
CA TYR A 755 17.96 8.89 -3.51
C TYR A 755 19.25 8.13 -3.20
N VAL A 756 20.20 8.82 -2.55
CA VAL A 756 21.47 8.22 -2.11
C VAL A 756 21.56 8.32 -0.58
N PRO A 757 21.71 7.19 0.14
CA PRO A 757 21.87 7.22 1.59
C PRO A 757 23.09 8.05 2.03
N PHE A 758 22.87 9.01 2.92
CA PHE A 758 23.91 9.85 3.51
C PHE A 758 23.96 9.63 5.03
N TYR A 759 24.87 8.75 5.46
CA TYR A 759 25.15 8.49 6.87
C TYR A 759 26.09 9.55 7.44
N TRP A 760 25.55 10.69 7.88
CA TRP A 760 26.35 11.87 8.21
C TRP A 760 27.19 11.71 9.49
N LYS A 761 26.76 10.87 10.44
CA LYS A 761 27.40 10.73 11.78
C LYS A 761 28.88 10.36 11.70
N GLY A 762 29.28 9.51 10.74
CA GLY A 762 30.69 9.13 10.55
C GLY A 762 31.58 10.32 10.22
N PHE A 763 31.09 11.26 9.39
CA PHE A 763 31.80 12.47 9.03
C PHE A 763 31.95 13.41 10.23
N VAL A 764 30.87 13.61 11.01
CA VAL A 764 30.90 14.47 12.20
C VAL A 764 31.83 13.89 13.27
N ASN A 765 31.78 12.58 13.53
CA ASN A 765 32.70 11.92 14.46
C ASN A 765 34.16 12.14 14.06
N TYR A 766 34.48 11.96 12.77
CA TYR A 766 35.83 12.22 12.26
C TYR A 766 36.24 13.68 12.50
N VAL A 767 35.36 14.64 12.19
CA VAL A 767 35.62 16.07 12.38
C VAL A 767 35.83 16.40 13.86
N LEU A 768 35.00 15.88 14.77
CA LEU A 768 35.13 16.10 16.21
C LEU A 768 36.43 15.50 16.78
N GLN A 769 36.79 14.29 16.36
CA GLN A 769 38.02 13.61 16.81
C GLN A 769 39.29 14.33 16.33
N ASN A 770 39.24 14.94 15.14
CA ASN A 770 40.40 15.57 14.50
C ASN A 770 40.29 17.11 14.48
N TRP A 771 39.36 17.70 15.25
CA TRP A 771 38.98 19.11 15.13
C TRP A 771 40.17 20.06 15.21
N LYS A 772 41.06 19.84 16.20
CA LYS A 772 42.27 20.65 16.41
C LYS A 772 43.23 20.56 15.23
N GLN A 773 43.52 19.36 14.75
CA GLN A 773 44.42 19.13 13.61
C GLN A 773 43.83 19.71 12.31
N LEU A 774 42.52 19.62 12.12
CA LEU A 774 41.84 20.20 10.96
C LEU A 774 41.88 21.74 10.97
N LEU A 775 41.75 22.37 12.15
CA LEU A 775 41.92 23.82 12.31
C LEU A 775 43.36 24.26 12.01
N GLU A 776 44.36 23.58 12.56
CA GLU A 776 45.78 23.86 12.31
C GLU A 776 46.14 23.73 10.81
N ASN A 777 45.54 22.77 10.11
CA ASN A 777 45.70 22.60 8.66
C ASN A 777 44.96 23.68 7.85
N ALA A 778 43.89 24.28 8.37
CA ALA A 778 43.15 25.35 7.70
C ALA A 778 43.86 26.71 7.81
N ASP A 779 44.54 26.97 8.94
CA ASP A 779 45.35 28.18 9.15
C ASP A 779 46.69 28.13 8.36
N GLY A 780 47.09 26.95 7.89
CA GLY A 780 48.26 26.74 7.04
C GLY A 780 47.99 26.95 5.54
N LYS A 781 47.99 28.21 5.10
CA LYS A 781 47.85 28.71 3.70
C LYS A 781 46.41 28.88 3.18
N TYR A 782 45.81 30.01 3.54
CA TYR A 782 44.85 30.69 2.67
C TYR A 782 45.31 32.15 2.48
N THR A 783 45.78 32.49 1.29
CA THR A 783 45.97 33.89 0.87
C THR A 783 44.68 34.32 0.18
N ASP A 784 43.92 35.20 0.83
CA ASP A 784 42.70 35.82 0.29
C ASP A 784 42.96 36.54 -1.05
N PRO A 785 42.11 36.36 -2.07
CA PRO A 785 41.85 37.42 -3.03
C PRO A 785 40.85 38.41 -2.42
N VAL A 786 41.37 39.50 -1.89
CA VAL A 786 40.78 40.85 -1.78
C VAL A 786 39.23 40.95 -1.77
N ASN A 787 38.69 41.11 -0.57
CA ASN A 787 37.78 42.19 -0.15
C ASN A 787 36.48 42.44 -0.95
N VAL A 788 35.35 41.89 -0.46
CA VAL A 788 34.05 42.60 -0.44
C VAL A 788 33.38 42.38 0.93
N SER A 789 33.50 43.40 1.78
CA SER A 789 32.65 43.69 2.96
C SER A 789 31.15 43.59 2.61
N SER A 790 30.18 43.23 3.47
CA SER A 790 30.02 43.45 4.91
C SER A 790 28.78 42.72 5.47
N ASN A 791 28.94 42.15 6.67
CA ASN A 791 28.04 42.13 7.84
C ASN A 791 26.56 41.67 7.74
N ILE A 792 26.19 40.68 8.57
CA ILE A 792 25.36 40.85 9.79
C ILE A 792 25.61 39.65 10.72
N SER A 793 26.03 39.91 11.96
CA SER A 793 26.06 38.94 13.06
C SER A 793 24.72 38.92 13.80
N PRO A 794 24.29 37.80 14.40
CA PRO A 794 23.43 37.82 15.56
C PRO A 794 24.24 37.47 16.81
N SER A 795 24.26 38.41 17.75
CA SER A 795 24.60 38.20 19.15
C SER A 795 23.62 37.20 19.79
N VAL A 796 24.15 36.14 20.40
CA VAL A 796 23.40 35.26 21.31
C VAL A 796 24.03 35.36 22.69
N ASP A 797 23.19 35.62 23.69
CA ASP A 797 23.57 35.80 25.10
C ASP A 797 24.27 34.55 25.69
N PRO A 798 25.30 34.68 26.54
CA PRO A 798 26.12 33.55 27.01
C PRO A 798 25.51 32.71 28.15
N ALA A 799 24.21 32.86 28.46
CA ALA A 799 23.68 32.40 29.74
C ALA A 799 23.11 30.97 29.78
N ASP A 800 23.06 30.23 28.66
CA ASP A 800 22.45 28.88 28.63
C ASP A 800 23.41 27.74 28.21
N ALA A 801 24.71 28.03 28.12
CA ALA A 801 25.75 27.03 27.83
C ALA A 801 26.22 26.34 29.11
N SER A 802 25.37 25.51 29.73
CA SER A 802 25.82 24.59 30.78
C SER A 802 25.11 23.24 30.74
N HIS A 803 25.12 22.59 29.58
CA HIS A 803 25.04 21.13 29.51
C HIS A 803 26.23 20.64 28.69
N ASP A 804 27.38 20.47 29.36
CA ASP A 804 28.51 19.72 28.83
C ASP A 804 28.03 18.27 28.59
N ILE A 805 27.66 17.97 27.35
CA ILE A 805 27.44 16.60 26.91
C ILE A 805 28.84 15.98 26.77
N ASP A 806 29.17 15.06 27.68
CA ASP A 806 30.40 14.28 27.63
C ASP A 806 30.39 13.35 26.40
N TYR A 807 31.08 13.77 25.34
CA TYR A 807 31.25 13.00 24.10
C TYR A 807 32.38 11.93 24.17
N SER A 808 33.01 11.73 25.33
CA SER A 808 34.20 10.87 25.45
C SER A 808 33.95 9.36 25.35
N ASN A 809 32.69 8.89 25.39
CA ASN A 809 32.37 7.46 25.59
C ASN A 809 31.53 6.77 24.49
N VAL A 810 31.60 7.20 23.23
CA VAL A 810 30.83 6.54 22.14
C VAL A 810 31.74 6.11 20.98
N GLU A 811 32.41 4.96 21.16
CA GLU A 811 32.88 4.14 20.04
C GLU A 811 31.68 3.50 19.31
N GLU A 812 30.91 4.28 18.57
CA GLU A 812 29.99 3.73 17.56
C GLU A 812 30.71 3.72 16.21
N ASN A 813 31.30 2.55 15.91
CA ASN A 813 31.97 2.24 14.65
C ASN A 813 31.10 2.55 13.43
N GLU A 814 31.71 3.17 12.41
CA GLU A 814 31.09 3.54 11.13
C GLU A 814 30.34 2.36 10.49
N ASN A 815 29.15 2.60 9.93
CA ASN A 815 28.38 1.57 9.21
C ASN A 815 29.04 1.23 7.87
N VAL A 816 30.03 0.36 7.91
CA VAL A 816 30.73 -0.13 6.72
C VAL A 816 29.80 -1.04 5.89
N THR A 817 29.56 -0.68 4.63
CA THR A 817 28.74 -1.51 3.73
C THR A 817 29.62 -2.55 3.02
N LEU A 818 29.32 -3.84 3.17
CA LEU A 818 29.99 -4.91 2.43
C LEU A 818 29.35 -5.08 1.06
N THR A 819 30.12 -4.88 0.00
CA THR A 819 29.68 -5.16 -1.38
C THR A 819 30.41 -6.39 -1.92
N ASN A 820 29.66 -7.30 -2.58
CA ASN A 820 30.22 -8.45 -3.28
C ASN A 820 30.46 -8.07 -4.74
N ALA A 821 31.73 -7.85 -5.09
CA ALA A 821 32.16 -7.78 -6.48
C ALA A 821 33.01 -9.03 -6.77
N LYS A 822 32.48 -9.95 -7.59
CA LYS A 822 33.20 -11.14 -8.09
C LYS A 822 33.95 -11.92 -7.00
N GLY A 823 33.29 -12.17 -5.86
CA GLY A 823 33.83 -13.07 -4.81
C GLY A 823 34.75 -12.41 -3.78
N HIS A 824 35.03 -11.10 -3.87
CA HIS A 824 35.78 -10.37 -2.86
C HIS A 824 34.85 -9.48 -2.03
N PHE A 825 34.92 -9.60 -0.70
CA PHE A 825 34.20 -8.75 0.24
C PHE A 825 35.06 -7.52 0.56
N MET A 826 34.59 -6.33 0.19
CA MET A 826 35.27 -5.08 0.53
C MET A 826 34.47 -4.26 1.53
N ALA A 827 35.18 -3.71 2.52
CA ALA A 827 34.67 -2.73 3.48
C ALA A 827 34.57 -1.36 2.80
N LYS A 828 33.36 -0.82 2.66
CA LYS A 828 33.11 0.53 2.12
C LYS A 828 32.91 1.53 3.27
N SER A 829 33.82 2.49 3.46
CA SER A 829 33.66 3.68 4.31
C SER A 829 33.34 4.89 3.42
N SER A 830 32.16 5.50 3.61
CA SER A 830 31.80 6.72 2.88
C SER A 830 32.65 7.92 3.33
N THR A 831 33.14 7.89 4.58
CA THR A 831 33.99 8.94 5.13
C THR A 831 35.38 8.91 4.52
N ASP A 832 36.02 7.74 4.42
CA ASP A 832 37.33 7.62 3.74
C ASP A 832 37.24 7.97 2.26
N ASP A 833 36.16 7.59 1.60
CA ASP A 833 35.89 7.90 0.20
C ASP A 833 35.97 9.41 -0.10
N TYR A 834 35.39 10.24 0.77
CA TYR A 834 35.44 11.69 0.62
C TYR A 834 36.75 12.29 1.12
N ARG A 835 37.26 11.80 2.25
CA ARG A 835 38.50 12.32 2.87
C ARG A 835 39.71 12.11 1.98
N LEU A 836 39.82 10.92 1.39
CA LEU A 836 40.94 10.49 0.55
C LEU A 836 40.60 10.57 -0.95
N ARG A 837 39.69 11.49 -1.29
CA ARG A 837 39.34 11.80 -2.68
C ARG A 837 40.53 12.43 -3.42
N PRO A 838 40.63 12.29 -4.76
CA PRO A 838 41.69 12.89 -5.56
C PRO A 838 41.79 14.41 -5.34
N MET A 839 43.00 14.97 -5.45
CA MET A 839 43.23 16.42 -5.30
C MET A 839 42.46 17.24 -6.33
N GLU A 840 42.22 16.67 -7.50
CA GLU A 840 41.45 17.27 -8.60
C GLU A 840 39.97 17.45 -8.25
N LEU A 841 39.48 16.72 -7.25
CA LEU A 841 38.11 16.81 -6.72
C LEU A 841 38.08 17.46 -5.33
N SER A 842 39.15 18.14 -4.91
CA SER A 842 39.23 18.82 -3.61
C SER A 842 38.20 19.94 -3.44
N ASN A 843 37.81 20.61 -4.52
CA ASN A 843 36.79 21.66 -4.56
C ASN A 843 35.34 21.15 -4.42
N VAL A 844 35.11 19.84 -4.61
CA VAL A 844 33.77 19.25 -4.45
C VAL A 844 33.47 19.12 -2.96
N CYS A 845 32.41 19.78 -2.50
CA CYS A 845 31.99 19.70 -1.10
C CYS A 845 31.33 18.33 -0.80
N LEU A 846 31.18 18.00 0.49
CA LEU A 846 30.66 16.70 0.91
C LEU A 846 29.26 16.42 0.35
N TYR A 847 28.40 17.44 0.33
CA TYR A 847 27.05 17.29 -0.20
C TYR A 847 27.06 16.92 -1.68
N GLU A 848 27.80 17.68 -2.51
CA GLU A 848 27.94 17.41 -3.93
C GLU A 848 28.64 16.07 -4.21
N TRP A 849 29.61 15.68 -3.36
CA TRP A 849 30.28 14.40 -3.47
C TRP A 849 29.30 13.24 -3.31
N ILE A 850 28.44 13.28 -2.29
CA ILE A 850 27.42 12.25 -2.08
C ILE A 850 26.45 12.16 -3.27
N GLN A 851 26.14 13.29 -3.92
CA GLN A 851 25.27 13.30 -5.09
C GLN A 851 25.94 12.75 -6.35
N CYS A 852 27.19 13.14 -6.60
CA CYS A 852 27.78 13.06 -7.93
C CYS A 852 28.90 12.02 -8.06
N ALA A 853 29.43 11.52 -6.94
CA ALA A 853 30.59 10.63 -6.97
C ALA A 853 30.24 9.29 -7.65
N VAL A 854 30.83 9.06 -8.82
CA VAL A 854 30.73 7.82 -9.58
C VAL A 854 32.05 7.08 -9.55
N ARG A 855 31.97 5.76 -9.35
CA ARG A 855 33.14 4.89 -9.28
C ARG A 855 33.17 3.94 -10.45
N ARG A 856 34.37 3.69 -10.97
CA ARG A 856 34.64 2.74 -12.04
C ARG A 856 35.69 1.75 -11.56
N ASN A 857 35.37 0.46 -11.59
CA ASN A 857 36.38 -0.58 -11.39
C ASN A 857 37.31 -0.62 -12.62
N VAL A 858 38.62 -0.63 -12.40
CA VAL A 858 39.65 -0.62 -13.46
C VAL A 858 39.52 -1.84 -14.38
N ASN A 859 39.10 -2.99 -13.85
CA ASN A 859 38.90 -4.26 -14.58
C ASN A 859 37.48 -4.44 -15.14
N SER A 860 36.65 -3.38 -15.16
CA SER A 860 35.29 -3.45 -15.68
C SER A 860 35.27 -3.38 -17.21
N SER A 861 34.56 -4.32 -17.85
CA SER A 861 34.29 -4.29 -19.30
C SER A 861 33.21 -3.28 -19.69
N ARG A 862 32.56 -2.60 -18.73
CA ARG A 862 31.57 -1.54 -19.04
C ARG A 862 32.27 -0.29 -19.58
N THR A 863 31.73 0.26 -20.66
CA THR A 863 32.19 1.52 -21.27
C THR A 863 32.13 2.66 -20.25
N ALA A 864 33.18 3.49 -20.21
CA ALA A 864 33.20 4.68 -19.37
C ALA A 864 32.20 5.71 -19.91
N LYS A 865 31.64 6.54 -19.03
CA LYS A 865 30.96 7.76 -19.49
C LYS A 865 32.03 8.65 -20.16
N SER A 866 31.91 8.85 -21.47
CA SER A 866 32.92 9.52 -22.29
C SER A 866 33.16 10.99 -21.92
N HIS A 867 32.19 11.63 -21.26
CA HIS A 867 32.27 13.02 -20.81
C HIS A 867 32.87 13.18 -19.40
N LEU A 868 33.18 12.09 -18.69
CA LEU A 868 33.74 12.15 -17.33
C LEU A 868 35.22 11.80 -17.31
N THR A 869 36.00 12.62 -16.61
CA THR A 869 37.40 12.34 -16.31
C THR A 869 37.49 11.61 -14.97
N TYR A 870 38.12 10.43 -14.97
CA TYR A 870 38.26 9.58 -13.80
C TYR A 870 39.68 9.66 -13.22
N PHE A 871 39.77 9.79 -11.90
CA PHE A 871 41.02 9.91 -11.15
C PHE A 871 41.17 8.76 -10.14
N PRO A 872 42.40 8.31 -9.83
CA PRO A 872 42.64 7.38 -8.74
C PRO A 872 42.45 8.09 -7.38
N TYR A 873 41.97 7.36 -6.37
CA TYR A 873 41.97 7.87 -4.98
C TYR A 873 43.40 8.18 -4.49
N LEU A 874 43.53 8.94 -3.40
CA LEU A 874 44.84 9.21 -2.77
C LEU A 874 45.48 7.90 -2.25
N PRO A 875 46.82 7.79 -2.24
CA PRO A 875 47.54 6.53 -1.99
C PRO A 875 47.14 5.77 -0.71
N GLU A 876 46.66 6.48 0.30
CA GLU A 876 46.22 5.93 1.59
C GLU A 876 44.85 5.23 1.53
N HIS A 877 44.09 5.41 0.45
CA HIS A 877 42.73 4.89 0.35
C HIS A 877 42.72 3.38 0.03
N PRO A 878 41.89 2.56 0.71
CA PRO A 878 41.87 1.10 0.52
C PRO A 878 41.55 0.61 -0.91
N MET A 879 40.96 1.46 -1.75
CA MET A 879 40.53 1.12 -3.11
C MET A 879 41.46 1.65 -4.22
N VAL A 880 42.61 2.23 -3.87
CA VAL A 880 43.61 2.71 -4.85
C VAL A 880 44.03 1.57 -5.78
N GLY A 881 44.16 1.88 -7.07
CA GLY A 881 44.55 0.91 -8.11
C GLY A 881 43.45 -0.05 -8.56
N GLN A 882 42.37 -0.23 -7.77
CA GLN A 882 41.23 -1.07 -8.14
C GLN A 882 40.06 -0.25 -8.71
N TYR A 883 39.88 0.98 -8.21
CA TYR A 883 38.80 1.86 -8.62
C TYR A 883 39.32 3.25 -8.95
N LEU A 884 38.68 3.85 -9.96
CA LEU A 884 38.79 5.27 -10.28
C LEU A 884 37.47 5.96 -9.92
N VAL A 885 37.54 7.24 -9.59
CA VAL A 885 36.39 8.06 -9.19
C VAL A 885 36.30 9.34 -10.02
N ALA A 886 35.08 9.77 -10.30
CA ALA A 886 34.77 11.05 -10.93
C ALA A 886 33.54 11.66 -10.25
N CYS A 887 33.30 12.95 -10.43
CA CYS A 887 32.05 13.59 -10.06
C CYS A 887 31.25 13.91 -11.32
N ASP A 888 30.04 13.36 -11.40
CA ASP A 888 29.11 13.52 -12.51
C ASP A 888 28.15 14.71 -12.25
N PRO A 889 28.35 15.87 -12.88
CA PRO A 889 27.54 17.05 -12.60
C PRO A 889 26.07 16.88 -12.99
N ASP A 890 25.75 16.00 -13.95
CA ASP A 890 24.36 15.74 -14.36
C ASP A 890 23.53 15.11 -13.22
N GLN A 891 24.20 14.46 -12.26
CA GLN A 891 23.54 13.89 -11.09
C GLN A 891 23.07 14.94 -10.08
N ARG A 892 23.62 16.17 -10.10
CA ARG A 892 23.27 17.23 -9.15
C ARG A 892 21.79 17.55 -9.13
N ALA A 893 21.11 17.45 -10.28
CA ALA A 893 19.70 17.79 -10.42
C ALA A 893 18.75 16.63 -10.07
N ILE A 894 19.24 15.38 -10.03
CA ILE A 894 18.39 14.17 -9.97
C ILE A 894 18.67 13.34 -8.71
N MET A 895 19.91 13.35 -8.21
CA MET A 895 20.32 12.60 -7.02
C MET A 895 20.12 13.45 -5.75
N VAL A 896 19.25 12.98 -4.88
CA VAL A 896 18.93 13.63 -3.60
C VAL A 896 19.63 12.87 -2.46
N PRO A 897 20.52 13.53 -1.69
CA PRO A 897 21.09 12.93 -0.48
C PRO A 897 20.00 12.69 0.56
N ASN A 898 19.81 11.44 0.94
CA ASN A 898 18.87 11.04 1.98
C ASN A 898 19.60 10.95 3.32
N PHE A 899 19.41 11.95 4.18
CA PHE A 899 20.12 12.04 5.47
C PHE A 899 19.64 10.96 6.43
N ILE A 900 20.56 10.12 6.90
CA ILE A 900 20.27 9.04 7.84
C ILE A 900 21.16 9.19 9.07
N GLY A 901 20.52 9.39 10.22
CA GLY A 901 21.18 9.56 11.51
C GLY A 901 20.27 10.31 12.49
N PRO A 902 20.78 10.67 13.68
CA PRO A 902 20.10 11.60 14.58
C PRO A 902 19.91 12.99 13.91
N PRO A 903 19.25 13.95 14.59
CA PRO A 903 19.33 15.35 14.19
C PRO A 903 20.80 15.79 14.06
N LEU A 904 21.10 16.57 13.01
CA LEU A 904 22.42 17.20 12.89
C LEU A 904 22.68 18.08 14.13
N PRO A 905 23.91 18.12 14.66
CA PRO A 905 24.25 18.89 15.86
C PRO A 905 23.94 20.37 15.73
#